data_AF-A0A6N2BJC5-F1
#
_entry.id   AF-A0A6N2BJC5-F1
#
_cell.length_a   1.000
_cell.length_b   1.000
_cell.length_c   1.000
_cell.angle_alpha   90.00
_cell.angle_beta   90.00
_cell.angle_gamma   90.00
#
_symmetry.space_group_name_H-M   'P 1'
#
loop_
_entity.id
_entity.type
_entity.pdbx_description
1 polymer ?
#
loop_
_entity_poly.entity_id
_entity_poly.type
_entity_poly.pdbx_seq_one_letter_code
_entity_poly.pdbx_strand_id
1 'polypeptide(L)'
;MATTTKKKTEKTIPGLVDLVFSWSLKDVLNKDLYKDKVNEIPETFVSIDHYLKSYVTPLLEETHADLLSNVSTVSRAPALEVVDVKVSKDFKPPKGLYYNILLRRNQNREVGESNESKHESKYEPIVGDLIALTDVRPRRIEDLNRPKRSYLIAIVQGMNDDGYRIPILSSQLIPFKKPDRETGEQGDKLFVVYLSNLTTNIRIWNALHSDRENSNFNIIKTVMRSDDSNVGDQVDCSLCSVRETETNIAISSSRAIAQSFELDSAQQEAVVSCVATRECSHRNMVKLIWGPPGTGKTKTVASLLYVLLKMRCRTLTCAPTNVAVLGVTKRLMQNVQRCLQYDTYGLGDIVLFGNGERMKIDDHEDLFDVFLSNRVAALASCSSPISGWRIGIQSMTCLLENPEKEYRKYLEKLKDKDRDSDDNAEIDDEEEGKKGSVTSQESSSSNDQGLDKNKKSELWKKFVVEPLKENKKKDKQKSRRDNNSKEGEKANKVKNDGEASNKEVIVLTLDEFVNKRFKCIQNQLTFCLTSLYTHLPTSIISLEVAKEMIRLLEMFQTLGELFATVEQSEGLKEILPGFATKNKTRRLNIRTTKTECLKVLKFLNESISLPDLIEDYQIRSFCLKGACLIFCTASSSIKLHTEGMTPLEMVVIDEAAQLKECESTIPLQLPGLRHAILIGDEKQLPAMVQSKICEKAEFGRSLFERLVTLGHKKLLLNVQYRMHPKISLFPNREFYQKKIMDGPNVKSAAYEKRFLTGDIFGSYSFINVSGGNEEHDDKHSSRNKAEALVVAEIVANLHKEYISSKQKVRVGCISPYKAQVFAIQQILGNKYDTDVKSDFSVNVRSVDGFQGGEEDVIIISTVRCNGSGSVGFLSNLQRANVALTRARYCLWILGNGTTLVNSGSIWKNLVVDAKVRGCYFDVTEDKRLSQAILNATIELSELETLLKTDSLIFQSAKWKVIFSEDFSKSIARIKDVEISKEVISLLVKLSSGWRKAEKKNMFSNKGGNSSGLLEEYFVKHLKLIWTVDIQQQNSTYLQVLKIWDILPGCHIPKFAKNLDTHFGQYTVDMMNRCRYKRVERNFVFPMSWVIDGNVVSTTTSAHSNRDDNLARQLAAMNLRDKPGSSKSSNKSKKKKGELFRESKQNQLAEDFMEKYMRNKSK
;
A
#
# COMPACT_ATOMS: atom_id res chain seq x y z
N MET A 1 -68.45 22.07 8.68
CA MET A 1 -68.25 20.87 7.85
C MET A 1 -66.76 20.66 7.67
N ALA A 2 -66.17 19.77 8.47
CA ALA A 2 -64.76 19.45 8.43
C ALA A 2 -64.53 18.32 7.40
N THR A 3 -63.83 18.62 6.33
CA THR A 3 -63.40 17.63 5.32
C THR A 3 -62.21 16.83 5.85
N THR A 4 -62.50 15.58 6.19
CA THR A 4 -61.55 14.52 6.54
C THR A 4 -60.70 14.12 5.34
N THR A 5 -59.49 14.67 5.23
CA THR A 5 -58.44 14.09 4.39
C THR A 5 -57.82 12.89 5.11
N LYS A 6 -58.25 11.68 4.71
CA LYS A 6 -57.58 10.41 5.03
C LYS A 6 -56.11 10.50 4.63
N LYS A 7 -55.19 10.58 5.61
CA LYS A 7 -53.77 10.28 5.40
C LYS A 7 -53.68 8.82 4.91
N LYS A 8 -53.33 8.63 3.64
CA LYS A 8 -52.84 7.33 3.15
C LYS A 8 -51.62 6.97 3.98
N THR A 9 -51.68 5.83 4.67
CA THR A 9 -50.54 5.20 5.31
C THR A 9 -49.56 4.75 4.23
N GLU A 10 -48.58 5.60 3.92
CA GLU A 10 -47.41 5.19 3.14
C GLU A 10 -46.71 4.06 3.90
N LYS A 11 -46.61 2.89 3.26
CA LYS A 11 -45.77 1.80 3.75
C LYS A 11 -44.33 2.30 3.72
N THR A 12 -43.77 2.61 4.89
CA THR A 12 -42.35 2.92 5.03
C THR A 12 -41.52 1.74 4.53
N ILE A 13 -40.67 2.00 3.53
CA ILE A 13 -39.74 1.01 2.99
C ILE A 13 -38.78 0.61 4.13
N PRO A 14 -38.62 -0.69 4.45
CA PRO A 14 -37.69 -1.13 5.48
C PRO A 14 -36.27 -0.66 5.19
N GLY A 15 -35.52 -0.25 6.21
CA GLY A 15 -34.10 0.07 6.03
C GLY A 15 -33.27 -1.18 5.74
N LEU A 16 -32.06 -1.01 5.17
CA LEU A 16 -31.15 -2.14 4.95
C LEU A 16 -30.91 -2.96 6.23
N VAL A 17 -30.76 -2.27 7.37
CA VAL A 17 -30.54 -2.92 8.68
C VAL A 17 -31.74 -3.78 9.07
N ASP A 18 -32.97 -3.33 8.81
CA ASP A 18 -34.18 -4.11 9.09
C ASP A 18 -34.23 -5.40 8.27
N LEU A 19 -33.79 -5.33 7.00
CA LEU A 19 -33.70 -6.50 6.13
C LEU A 19 -32.61 -7.48 6.61
N VAL A 20 -31.43 -6.97 6.97
CA VAL A 20 -30.35 -7.81 7.54
C VAL A 20 -30.81 -8.47 8.85
N PHE A 21 -31.53 -7.75 9.70
CA PHE A 21 -32.09 -8.28 10.96
C PHE A 21 -33.20 -9.30 10.75
N SER A 22 -33.83 -9.32 9.58
CA SER A 22 -34.86 -10.30 9.23
C SER A 22 -34.30 -11.66 8.81
N TRP A 23 -33.01 -11.73 8.43
CA TRP A 23 -32.39 -12.99 8.01
C TRP A 23 -32.13 -13.91 9.20
N SER A 24 -32.68 -15.13 9.13
CA SER A 24 -32.31 -16.19 10.07
C SER A 24 -30.90 -16.71 9.76
N LEU A 25 -30.27 -17.41 10.71
CA LEU A 25 -28.98 -18.06 10.43
C LEU A 25 -29.07 -19.02 9.24
N LYS A 26 -30.22 -19.69 9.04
CA LYS A 26 -30.43 -20.57 7.88
C LYS A 26 -30.43 -19.80 6.57
N ASP A 27 -31.02 -18.60 6.56
CA ASP A 27 -31.01 -17.72 5.37
C ASP A 27 -29.60 -17.24 5.08
N VAL A 28 -28.85 -16.82 6.10
CA VAL A 28 -27.45 -16.37 5.95
C VAL A 28 -26.56 -17.49 5.40
N LEU A 29 -26.76 -18.74 5.84
CA LEU A 29 -25.98 -19.89 5.36
C LEU A 29 -26.42 -20.39 3.97
N ASN A 30 -27.55 -19.93 3.44
CA ASN A 30 -28.06 -20.32 2.13
C ASN A 30 -27.38 -19.53 1.00
N LYS A 31 -26.43 -20.17 0.31
CA LYS A 31 -25.70 -19.60 -0.84
C LYS A 31 -26.58 -19.19 -2.03
N ASP A 32 -27.79 -19.74 -2.13
CA ASP A 32 -28.70 -19.52 -3.25
C ASP A 32 -29.88 -18.59 -2.89
N LEU A 33 -29.83 -17.89 -1.74
CA LEU A 33 -30.96 -17.08 -1.23
C LEU A 33 -31.49 -16.03 -2.23
N TYR A 34 -30.60 -15.46 -3.06
CA TYR A 34 -30.93 -14.47 -4.09
C TYR A 34 -30.62 -14.90 -5.53
N LYS A 35 -30.31 -16.19 -5.76
CA LYS A 35 -29.90 -16.69 -7.09
C LYS A 35 -30.86 -16.32 -8.21
N ASP A 36 -32.17 -16.42 -7.96
CA ASP A 36 -33.22 -16.13 -8.95
C ASP A 36 -33.88 -14.75 -8.74
N LYS A 37 -33.32 -13.91 -7.86
CA LYS A 37 -33.83 -12.56 -7.54
C LYS A 37 -32.95 -11.45 -8.12
N VAL A 38 -31.68 -11.73 -8.38
CA VAL A 38 -30.73 -10.79 -8.96
C VAL A 38 -30.78 -10.89 -10.48
N ASN A 39 -31.20 -9.81 -11.12
CA ASN A 39 -31.15 -9.68 -12.57
C ASN A 39 -29.85 -8.99 -12.98
N GLU A 40 -29.40 -9.25 -14.21
CA GLU A 40 -28.32 -8.52 -14.85
C GLU A 40 -28.66 -7.02 -14.93
N ILE A 41 -27.68 -6.17 -14.62
CA ILE A 41 -27.88 -4.73 -14.58
C ILE A 41 -27.82 -4.17 -16.01
N PRO A 42 -28.89 -3.53 -16.50
CA PRO A 42 -28.94 -3.01 -17.87
C PRO A 42 -27.88 -1.95 -18.17
N GLU A 43 -27.48 -1.82 -19.43
CA GLU A 43 -26.63 -0.70 -19.90
C GLU A 43 -27.41 0.63 -19.99
N THR A 44 -28.70 0.55 -20.31
CA THR A 44 -29.60 1.70 -20.50
C THR A 44 -30.83 1.60 -19.59
N PHE A 45 -31.36 2.74 -19.15
CA PHE A 45 -32.45 2.78 -18.17
C PHE A 45 -33.61 3.67 -18.61
N VAL A 46 -34.83 3.16 -18.49
CA VAL A 46 -36.06 3.86 -18.94
C VAL A 46 -36.54 4.96 -17.99
N SER A 47 -36.21 4.88 -16.70
CA SER A 47 -36.64 5.85 -15.69
C SER A 47 -35.72 5.85 -14.48
N ILE A 48 -35.66 6.95 -13.73
CA ILE A 48 -34.82 7.06 -12.52
C ILE A 48 -35.17 5.94 -11.53
N ASP A 49 -36.46 5.57 -11.47
CA ASP A 49 -36.92 4.47 -10.65
C ASP A 49 -36.31 3.13 -11.07
N HIS A 50 -36.31 2.87 -12.38
CA HIS A 50 -35.68 1.68 -12.95
C HIS A 50 -34.18 1.67 -12.63
N TYR A 51 -33.49 2.79 -12.86
CA TYR A 51 -32.07 2.94 -12.54
C TYR A 51 -31.75 2.61 -11.08
N LEU A 52 -32.41 3.27 -10.12
CA LEU A 52 -32.11 3.05 -8.70
C LEU A 52 -32.48 1.63 -8.25
N LYS A 53 -33.64 1.11 -8.68
CA LYS A 53 -34.12 -0.23 -8.30
C LYS A 53 -33.25 -1.36 -8.85
N SER A 54 -32.61 -1.19 -10.01
CA SER A 54 -31.71 -2.20 -10.60
C SER A 54 -30.53 -2.56 -9.68
N TYR A 55 -30.12 -1.67 -8.77
CA TYR A 55 -29.01 -1.92 -7.85
C TYR A 55 -29.44 -2.40 -6.46
N VAL A 56 -30.74 -2.39 -6.13
CA VAL A 56 -31.23 -2.74 -4.77
C VAL A 56 -31.02 -4.22 -4.46
N THR A 57 -31.50 -5.13 -5.32
CA THR A 57 -31.35 -6.57 -5.09
C THR A 57 -29.89 -7.04 -5.16
N PRO A 58 -29.06 -6.59 -6.12
CA PRO A 58 -27.63 -6.87 -6.10
C PRO A 58 -26.91 -6.38 -4.82
N LEU A 59 -27.28 -5.21 -4.28
CA LEU A 59 -26.71 -4.71 -3.02
C LEU A 59 -27.07 -5.62 -1.83
N LEU A 60 -28.31 -6.14 -1.80
CA LEU A 60 -28.74 -7.09 -0.77
C LEU A 60 -27.97 -8.41 -0.87
N GLU A 61 -27.83 -8.97 -2.06
CA GLU A 61 -27.05 -10.19 -2.29
C GLU A 61 -25.57 -9.99 -1.96
N GLU A 62 -24.96 -8.86 -2.33
CA GLU A 62 -23.58 -8.57 -1.96
C GLU A 62 -23.42 -8.44 -0.43
N THR A 63 -24.38 -7.80 0.25
CA THR A 63 -24.39 -7.69 1.72
C THR A 63 -24.56 -9.08 2.37
N HIS A 64 -25.42 -9.93 1.79
CA HIS A 64 -25.63 -11.30 2.23
C HIS A 64 -24.38 -12.16 2.04
N ALA A 65 -23.73 -12.10 0.88
CA ALA A 65 -22.52 -12.85 0.58
C ALA A 65 -21.35 -12.45 1.51
N ASP A 66 -21.21 -11.17 1.82
CA ASP A 66 -20.23 -10.69 2.82
C ASP A 66 -20.54 -11.22 4.22
N LEU A 67 -21.81 -11.18 4.64
CA LEU A 67 -22.21 -11.76 5.92
C LEU A 67 -21.96 -13.28 5.98
N LEU A 68 -22.33 -14.01 4.93
CA LEU A 68 -22.10 -15.45 4.79
C LEU A 68 -20.62 -15.80 4.90
N SER A 69 -19.75 -15.07 4.20
CA SER A 69 -18.30 -15.24 4.22
C SER A 69 -17.75 -15.08 5.64
N ASN A 70 -18.17 -14.02 6.34
CA ASN A 70 -17.73 -13.74 7.70
C ASN A 70 -18.28 -14.75 8.72
N VAL A 71 -19.56 -15.13 8.63
CA VAL A 71 -20.16 -16.16 9.49
C VAL A 71 -19.49 -17.52 9.28
N SER A 72 -19.14 -17.87 8.04
CA SER A 72 -18.42 -19.12 7.74
C SER A 72 -17.03 -19.19 8.40
N THR A 73 -16.46 -18.05 8.79
CA THR A 73 -15.15 -17.94 9.45
C THR A 73 -15.23 -17.42 10.88
N VAL A 74 -16.43 -17.46 11.49
CA VAL A 74 -16.70 -16.86 12.81
C VAL A 74 -15.80 -17.37 13.94
N SER A 75 -15.27 -18.60 13.83
CA SER A 75 -14.33 -19.18 14.81
C SER A 75 -13.03 -18.39 14.95
N ARG A 76 -12.67 -17.60 13.92
CA ARG A 76 -11.50 -16.73 13.89
C ARG A 76 -11.86 -15.25 14.07
N ALA A 77 -13.15 -14.93 14.20
CA ALA A 77 -13.60 -13.56 14.34
C ALA A 77 -13.16 -12.98 15.70
N PRO A 78 -12.78 -11.70 15.76
CA PRO A 78 -12.50 -11.04 17.01
C PRO A 78 -13.73 -11.03 17.92
N ALA A 79 -13.53 -11.35 19.20
CA ALA A 79 -14.58 -11.42 20.20
C ALA A 79 -14.18 -10.69 21.49
N LEU A 80 -15.12 -9.97 22.10
CA LEU A 80 -14.93 -9.22 23.35
C LEU A 80 -16.01 -9.61 24.36
N GLU A 81 -15.63 -9.73 25.63
CA GLU A 81 -16.59 -10.00 26.71
C GLU A 81 -17.34 -8.72 27.12
N VAL A 82 -18.66 -8.85 27.28
CA VAL A 82 -19.54 -7.78 27.75
C VAL A 82 -19.62 -7.84 29.28
N VAL A 83 -19.41 -6.67 29.91
CA VAL A 83 -19.45 -6.48 31.36
C VAL A 83 -20.84 -6.06 31.82
N ASP A 84 -21.52 -5.21 31.05
CA ASP A 84 -22.82 -4.63 31.41
C ASP A 84 -23.64 -4.30 30.16
N VAL A 85 -24.96 -4.40 30.26
CA VAL A 85 -25.92 -4.03 29.20
C VAL A 85 -26.99 -3.16 29.84
N LYS A 86 -27.13 -1.91 29.38
CA LYS A 86 -28.20 -1.01 29.82
C LYS A 86 -29.10 -0.63 28.66
N VAL A 87 -30.40 -0.50 28.93
CA VAL A 87 -31.36 0.04 27.97
C VAL A 87 -31.04 1.52 27.71
N SER A 88 -31.10 1.95 26.44
CA SER A 88 -30.92 3.36 26.08
C SER A 88 -32.22 4.15 26.27
N LYS A 89 -32.13 5.48 26.34
CA LYS A 89 -33.29 6.39 26.41
C LYS A 89 -34.21 6.24 25.20
N ASP A 90 -33.64 5.90 24.04
CA ASP A 90 -34.36 5.77 22.77
C ASP A 90 -35.02 4.39 22.55
N PHE A 91 -35.01 3.52 23.56
CA PHE A 91 -35.55 2.17 23.47
C PHE A 91 -37.07 2.16 23.25
N LYS A 92 -37.52 1.70 22.08
CA LYS A 92 -38.93 1.63 21.65
C LYS A 92 -39.25 0.27 21.02
N PRO A 93 -39.79 -0.69 21.76
CA PRO A 93 -40.22 -1.97 21.19
C PRO A 93 -41.49 -1.80 20.33
N PRO A 94 -41.70 -2.59 19.27
CA PRO A 94 -40.86 -3.69 18.79
C PRO A 94 -39.71 -3.25 17.86
N LYS A 95 -39.73 -2.03 17.31
CA LYS A 95 -38.77 -1.51 16.33
C LYS A 95 -38.02 -0.31 16.92
N GLY A 96 -36.92 -0.59 17.62
CA GLY A 96 -36.15 0.44 18.33
C GLY A 96 -35.42 -0.11 19.56
N LEU A 97 -34.79 -1.27 19.45
CA LEU A 97 -34.17 -1.96 20.57
C LEU A 97 -32.75 -1.42 20.85
N TYR A 98 -32.67 -0.18 21.33
CA TYR A 98 -31.41 0.50 21.62
C TYR A 98 -30.85 0.15 23.00
N TYR A 99 -29.59 -0.28 23.04
CA TYR A 99 -28.87 -0.63 24.26
C TYR A 99 -27.50 0.05 24.30
N ASN A 100 -26.95 0.21 25.50
CA ASN A 100 -25.60 0.68 25.79
C ASN A 100 -24.81 -0.46 26.45
N ILE A 101 -23.84 -1.02 25.73
CA ILE A 101 -23.01 -2.13 26.22
C ILE A 101 -21.66 -1.64 26.75
N LEU A 102 -21.19 -2.22 27.85
CA LEU A 102 -19.86 -2.01 28.42
C LEU A 102 -19.00 -3.22 28.10
N LEU A 103 -17.82 -3.02 27.50
CA LEU A 103 -16.92 -4.11 27.13
C LEU A 103 -15.72 -4.21 28.08
N ARG A 104 -15.27 -5.45 28.34
CA ARG A 104 -14.07 -5.71 29.14
C ARG A 104 -12.84 -5.38 28.29
N ARG A 105 -12.11 -4.31 28.63
CA ARG A 105 -10.80 -4.01 28.02
C ARG A 105 -9.72 -4.79 28.79
N ASN A 106 -8.80 -5.44 28.07
CA ASN A 106 -7.59 -6.02 28.65
C ASN A 106 -6.71 -4.90 29.22
N GLN A 107 -6.92 -4.54 30.48
CA GLN A 107 -5.89 -3.91 31.30
C GLN A 107 -5.19 -5.06 32.01
N ASN A 108 -3.98 -5.41 31.54
CA ASN A 108 -2.88 -5.98 32.34
C ASN A 108 -1.68 -6.19 31.39
N ARG A 109 -0.79 -5.19 31.35
CA ARG A 109 0.64 -5.43 31.12
C ARG A 109 1.23 -5.73 32.50
N GLU A 110 1.13 -6.97 32.94
CA GLU A 110 2.10 -7.47 33.92
C GLU A 110 3.24 -8.14 33.15
N VAL A 111 4.44 -7.72 33.49
CA VAL A 111 5.69 -8.16 32.87
C VAL A 111 5.96 -9.58 33.35
N GLY A 112 5.93 -10.53 32.42
CA GLY A 112 6.48 -11.87 32.63
C GLY A 112 5.46 -12.98 32.48
N GLU A 113 5.12 -13.33 31.24
CA GLU A 113 4.75 -14.69 30.85
C GLU A 113 4.91 -14.83 29.32
N SER A 114 5.15 -16.06 28.87
CA SER A 114 5.87 -16.49 27.67
C SER A 114 5.30 -16.06 26.30
N ASN A 115 6.21 -15.91 25.33
CA ASN A 115 6.06 -15.35 23.98
C ASN A 115 5.29 -16.20 22.94
N GLU A 116 4.18 -16.88 23.26
CA GLU A 116 3.45 -17.72 22.28
C GLU A 116 2.01 -17.29 21.92
N SER A 117 1.50 -16.15 22.39
CA SER A 117 0.15 -15.67 22.06
C SER A 117 0.07 -14.21 21.57
N LYS A 118 1.03 -13.76 20.76
CA LYS A 118 1.11 -12.36 20.26
C LYS A 118 0.13 -11.96 19.15
N HIS A 119 -0.92 -12.75 18.86
CA HIS A 119 -1.87 -12.45 17.78
C HIS A 119 -3.35 -12.49 18.20
N GLU A 120 -3.71 -12.05 19.42
CA GLU A 120 -5.10 -11.62 19.65
C GLU A 120 -5.26 -10.16 19.18
N SER A 121 -5.90 -10.01 18.02
CA SER A 121 -6.27 -8.70 17.48
C SER A 121 -7.11 -7.93 18.50
N LYS A 122 -6.64 -6.75 18.90
CA LYS A 122 -7.36 -5.80 19.75
C LYS A 122 -8.49 -5.16 18.94
N TYR A 123 -9.61 -5.87 18.81
CA TYR A 123 -10.81 -5.35 18.16
C TYR A 123 -11.43 -4.26 19.00
N GLU A 124 -11.81 -3.15 18.37
CA GLU A 124 -12.54 -2.05 18.97
C GLU A 124 -13.77 -1.80 18.08
N PRO A 125 -15.00 -2.02 18.59
CA PRO A 125 -16.20 -1.85 17.78
C PRO A 125 -16.39 -0.38 17.38
N ILE A 126 -16.70 -0.18 16.10
CA ILE A 126 -16.90 1.13 15.49
C ILE A 126 -18.28 1.24 14.84
N VAL A 127 -18.70 2.46 14.53
CA VAL A 127 -19.99 2.74 13.89
C VAL A 127 -20.19 1.89 12.63
N GLY A 128 -21.38 1.28 12.55
CA GLY A 128 -21.79 0.43 11.44
C GLY A 128 -21.28 -1.01 11.51
N ASP A 129 -20.50 -1.38 12.53
CA ASP A 129 -20.15 -2.78 12.76
C ASP A 129 -21.41 -3.59 13.07
N LEU A 130 -21.64 -4.63 12.28
CA LEU A 130 -22.59 -5.70 12.56
C LEU A 130 -21.88 -6.72 13.44
N ILE A 131 -22.47 -6.97 14.60
CA ILE A 131 -21.93 -7.85 15.62
C ILE A 131 -22.93 -8.95 15.97
N ALA A 132 -22.43 -10.16 16.25
CA ALA A 132 -23.19 -11.21 16.90
C ALA A 132 -23.05 -11.12 18.42
N LEU A 133 -24.14 -11.35 19.13
CA LEU A 133 -24.22 -11.41 20.58
C LEU A 133 -24.39 -12.88 21.02
N THR A 134 -23.35 -13.45 21.59
CA THR A 134 -23.28 -14.89 21.92
C THR A 134 -23.02 -15.12 23.40
N ASP A 135 -23.51 -16.24 23.95
CA ASP A 135 -23.23 -16.60 25.35
C ASP A 135 -21.86 -17.27 25.55
N VAL A 136 -21.19 -17.64 24.44
CA VAL A 136 -19.84 -18.20 24.38
C VAL A 136 -19.02 -17.55 23.27
N ARG A 137 -17.69 -17.56 23.39
CA ARG A 137 -16.80 -17.23 22.26
C ARG A 137 -16.93 -18.31 21.18
N PRO A 138 -17.42 -17.98 19.96
CA PRO A 138 -17.68 -19.00 18.94
C PRO A 138 -16.39 -19.71 18.52
N ARG A 139 -16.43 -21.04 18.50
CA ARG A 139 -15.39 -21.90 17.91
C ARG A 139 -15.88 -22.58 16.63
N ARG A 140 -17.19 -22.59 16.42
CA ARG A 140 -17.89 -23.14 15.24
C ARG A 140 -19.17 -22.36 14.98
N ILE A 141 -19.79 -22.56 13.82
CA ILE A 141 -20.98 -21.80 13.38
C ILE A 141 -22.18 -22.11 14.28
N GLU A 142 -22.30 -23.34 14.78
CA GLU A 142 -23.40 -23.79 15.63
C GLU A 142 -23.47 -23.03 16.97
N ASP A 143 -22.34 -22.44 17.40
CA ASP A 143 -22.31 -21.64 18.63
C ASP A 143 -23.12 -20.34 18.50
N LEU A 144 -23.42 -19.90 17.26
CA LEU A 144 -24.32 -18.78 16.98
C LEU A 144 -25.81 -19.12 17.15
N ASN A 145 -26.17 -20.41 17.27
CA ASN A 145 -27.57 -20.85 17.32
C ASN A 145 -27.90 -21.66 18.57
N ARG A 146 -27.29 -21.33 19.71
CA ARG A 146 -27.54 -22.04 20.97
C ARG A 146 -28.92 -21.66 21.54
N PRO A 147 -29.64 -22.59 22.21
CA PRO A 147 -31.00 -22.33 22.69
C PRO A 147 -31.14 -21.09 23.59
N LYS A 148 -30.11 -20.79 24.39
CA LYS A 148 -30.10 -19.61 25.28
C LYS A 148 -30.08 -18.29 24.51
N ARG A 149 -29.46 -18.25 23.33
CA ARG A 149 -29.32 -17.09 22.44
C ARG A 149 -29.21 -17.56 20.99
N SER A 150 -30.35 -17.73 20.32
CA SER A 150 -30.41 -18.10 18.91
C SER A 150 -30.20 -16.87 18.03
N TYR A 151 -29.13 -16.88 17.23
CA TYR A 151 -28.73 -15.89 16.22
C TYR A 151 -29.18 -14.44 16.50
N LEU A 152 -28.59 -13.84 17.53
CA LEU A 152 -28.84 -12.45 17.92
C LEU A 152 -27.75 -11.56 17.35
N ILE A 153 -28.14 -10.61 16.49
CA ILE A 153 -27.23 -9.65 15.88
C ILE A 153 -27.59 -8.23 16.28
N ALA A 154 -26.61 -7.35 16.30
CA ALA A 154 -26.79 -5.93 16.59
C ALA A 154 -25.88 -5.10 15.69
N ILE A 155 -26.23 -3.83 15.49
CA ILE A 155 -25.38 -2.87 14.78
C ILE A 155 -24.91 -1.78 15.73
N VAL A 156 -23.63 -1.43 15.64
CA VAL A 156 -23.02 -0.37 16.45
C VAL A 156 -23.41 1.01 15.90
N GLN A 157 -23.90 1.90 16.77
CA GLN A 157 -24.44 3.21 16.39
C GLN A 157 -23.47 4.38 16.64
N GLY A 158 -22.47 4.21 17.52
CA GLY A 158 -21.65 5.34 18.03
C GLY A 158 -20.83 5.00 19.26
N MET A 159 -20.26 6.02 19.90
CA MET A 159 -19.86 6.02 21.33
C MET A 159 -20.72 7.08 22.03
N ASN A 160 -21.09 6.82 23.27
CA ASN A 160 -21.67 7.85 24.13
C ASN A 160 -20.56 8.77 24.69
N ASP A 161 -20.95 9.95 25.16
CA ASP A 161 -20.08 11.00 25.74
C ASP A 161 -19.14 10.49 26.85
N ASP A 162 -19.52 9.41 27.54
CA ASP A 162 -18.72 8.81 28.61
C ASP A 162 -17.52 7.98 28.12
N GLY A 163 -17.41 7.68 26.82
CA GLY A 163 -16.25 6.99 26.22
C GLY A 163 -16.05 5.50 26.56
N TYR A 164 -16.85 4.95 27.49
CA TYR A 164 -16.75 3.56 27.95
C TYR A 164 -17.89 2.64 27.47
N ARG A 165 -19.04 3.21 27.08
CA ARG A 165 -20.23 2.46 26.64
C ARG A 165 -20.47 2.64 25.15
N ILE A 166 -20.81 1.54 24.49
CA ILE A 166 -21.07 1.50 23.05
C ILE A 166 -22.58 1.40 22.84
N PRO A 167 -23.24 2.41 22.24
CA PRO A 167 -24.62 2.30 21.80
C PRO A 167 -24.75 1.32 20.63
N ILE A 168 -25.71 0.40 20.75
CA ILE A 168 -26.05 -0.60 19.76
C ILE A 168 -27.56 -0.60 19.50
N LEU A 169 -27.93 -0.96 18.28
CA LEU A 169 -29.30 -1.31 17.91
C LEU A 169 -29.37 -2.82 17.69
N SER A 170 -30.18 -3.52 18.49
CA SER A 170 -30.28 -4.98 18.49
C SER A 170 -31.43 -5.48 17.60
N SER A 171 -31.27 -6.65 16.97
CA SER A 171 -32.34 -7.28 16.18
C SER A 171 -33.48 -7.82 17.05
N GLN A 172 -33.16 -8.26 18.26
CA GLN A 172 -34.13 -8.77 19.24
C GLN A 172 -33.76 -8.31 20.67
N LEU A 173 -34.63 -8.60 21.64
CA LEU A 173 -34.38 -8.29 23.04
C LEU A 173 -33.12 -9.01 23.54
N ILE A 174 -32.33 -8.33 24.36
CA ILE A 174 -31.09 -8.87 24.95
C ILE A 174 -31.39 -9.36 26.38
N PRO A 175 -31.61 -10.67 26.62
CA PRO A 175 -31.77 -11.19 27.98
C PRO A 175 -30.41 -11.26 28.69
N PHE A 176 -30.11 -10.30 29.58
CA PHE A 176 -28.83 -10.23 30.28
C PHE A 176 -29.01 -9.94 31.77
N LYS A 177 -28.50 -10.84 32.62
CA LYS A 177 -28.37 -10.64 34.06
C LYS A 177 -26.93 -10.28 34.42
N LYS A 178 -26.73 -9.12 35.05
CA LYS A 178 -25.40 -8.67 35.48
C LYS A 178 -24.92 -9.52 36.67
N PRO A 179 -23.62 -9.88 36.74
CA PRO A 179 -23.06 -10.52 37.92
C PRO A 179 -23.12 -9.57 39.12
N ASP A 180 -23.65 -10.08 40.23
CA ASP A 180 -23.78 -9.34 41.48
C ASP A 180 -22.69 -9.80 42.45
N ARG A 181 -21.86 -8.85 42.90
CA ARG A 181 -20.73 -9.11 43.80
C ARG A 181 -21.16 -9.18 45.26
N GLU A 182 -22.33 -8.66 45.61
CA GLU A 182 -22.85 -8.64 46.98
C GLU A 182 -23.57 -9.95 47.33
N THR A 183 -24.26 -10.56 46.36
CA THR A 183 -24.99 -11.83 46.54
C THR A 183 -24.22 -13.08 46.10
N GLY A 184 -23.11 -12.92 45.36
CA GLY A 184 -22.29 -14.04 44.86
C GLY A 184 -22.86 -14.75 43.62
N GLU A 185 -23.94 -14.22 43.02
CA GLU A 185 -24.54 -14.79 41.81
C GLU A 185 -23.65 -14.59 40.58
N GLN A 186 -23.25 -15.71 39.94
CA GLN A 186 -22.62 -15.68 38.62
C GLN A 186 -23.64 -15.21 37.56
N GLY A 187 -23.54 -13.94 37.16
CA GLY A 187 -24.34 -13.37 36.08
C GLY A 187 -24.10 -14.03 34.72
N ASP A 188 -24.85 -13.58 33.71
CA ASP A 188 -24.74 -14.11 32.35
C ASP A 188 -23.41 -13.73 31.70
N LYS A 189 -22.76 -14.71 31.05
CA LYS A 189 -21.65 -14.44 30.13
C LYS A 189 -22.21 -14.02 28.77
N LEU A 190 -21.64 -12.95 28.22
CA LEU A 190 -22.03 -12.42 26.92
C LEU A 190 -20.78 -11.94 26.18
N PHE A 191 -20.70 -12.26 24.90
CA PHE A 191 -19.63 -11.86 24.00
C PHE A 191 -20.20 -11.08 22.81
N VAL A 192 -19.45 -10.07 22.38
CA VAL A 192 -19.62 -9.37 21.11
C VAL A 192 -18.64 -9.96 20.12
N VAL A 193 -19.12 -10.43 18.98
CA VAL A 193 -18.31 -11.03 17.91
C VAL A 193 -18.48 -10.20 16.65
N TYR A 194 -17.37 -9.73 16.08
CA TYR A 194 -17.42 -8.98 14.82
C TYR A 194 -17.88 -9.86 13.66
N LEU A 195 -18.83 -9.38 12.86
CA LEU A 195 -19.23 -10.04 11.61
C LEU A 195 -18.79 -9.22 10.39
N SER A 196 -19.26 -7.97 10.25
CA SER A 196 -18.95 -7.12 9.10
C SER A 196 -19.15 -5.64 9.46
N ASN A 197 -18.77 -4.70 8.59
CA ASN A 197 -19.15 -3.28 8.71
C ASN A 197 -20.08 -2.87 7.57
N LEU A 198 -21.31 -2.48 7.91
CA LEU A 198 -22.37 -2.14 6.95
C LEU A 198 -22.40 -0.67 6.55
N THR A 199 -21.47 0.17 7.01
CA THR A 199 -21.51 1.63 6.79
C THR A 199 -21.67 2.00 5.32
N THR A 200 -20.85 1.43 4.44
CA THR A 200 -20.91 1.74 3.00
C THR A 200 -22.22 1.23 2.38
N ASN A 201 -22.66 0.01 2.73
CA ASN A 201 -23.91 -0.55 2.22
C ASN A 201 -25.13 0.28 2.64
N ILE A 202 -25.17 0.75 3.89
CA ILE A 202 -26.23 1.64 4.41
C ILE A 202 -26.24 2.96 3.63
N ARG A 203 -25.07 3.54 3.35
CA ARG A 203 -24.98 4.81 2.61
C ARG A 203 -25.43 4.66 1.16
N ILE A 204 -25.06 3.56 0.49
CA ILE A 204 -25.55 3.25 -0.85
C ILE A 204 -27.07 3.04 -0.80
N TRP A 205 -27.57 2.26 0.17
CA TRP A 205 -29.00 2.03 0.34
C TRP A 205 -29.79 3.33 0.47
N ASN A 206 -29.32 4.25 1.31
CA ASN A 206 -29.94 5.55 1.50
C ASN A 206 -29.94 6.40 0.21
N ALA A 207 -28.85 6.36 -0.57
CA ALA A 207 -28.79 7.04 -1.85
C ALA A 207 -29.70 6.42 -2.92
N LEU A 208 -29.96 5.11 -2.86
CA LEU A 208 -30.91 4.42 -3.75
C LEU A 208 -32.38 4.68 -3.38
N HIS A 209 -32.65 5.08 -2.13
CA HIS A 209 -33.99 5.35 -1.58
C HIS A 209 -34.18 6.80 -1.16
N SER A 210 -33.42 7.72 -1.77
CA SER A 210 -33.46 9.14 -1.45
C SER A 210 -34.80 9.77 -1.84
N ASP A 211 -35.22 10.79 -1.08
CA ASP A 211 -36.48 11.50 -1.31
C ASP A 211 -36.43 12.28 -2.64
N ARG A 212 -37.45 12.11 -3.47
CA ARG A 212 -37.52 12.70 -4.80
C ARG A 212 -37.70 14.21 -4.81
N GLU A 213 -38.29 14.77 -3.76
CA GLU A 213 -38.51 16.21 -3.68
C GLU A 213 -37.23 16.97 -3.31
N ASN A 214 -36.34 16.33 -2.56
CA ASN A 214 -35.15 16.95 -1.99
C ASN A 214 -33.83 16.57 -2.69
N SER A 215 -33.81 15.51 -3.49
CA SER A 215 -32.59 15.00 -4.12
C SER A 215 -32.37 15.51 -5.54
N ASN A 216 -31.11 15.80 -5.88
CA ASN A 216 -30.76 16.27 -7.22
C ASN A 216 -30.52 15.11 -8.18
N PHE A 217 -31.38 14.93 -9.19
CA PHE A 217 -31.21 13.88 -10.21
C PHE A 217 -30.69 14.38 -11.56
N ASN A 218 -30.18 15.61 -11.66
CA ASN A 218 -29.78 16.22 -12.92
C ASN A 218 -28.70 15.42 -13.66
N ILE A 219 -27.64 15.01 -12.94
CA ILE A 219 -26.59 14.18 -13.53
C ILE A 219 -27.09 12.77 -13.84
N ILE A 220 -27.86 12.16 -12.94
CA ILE A 220 -28.42 10.80 -13.13
C ILE A 220 -29.28 10.75 -14.39
N LYS A 221 -30.16 11.75 -14.61
CA LYS A 221 -30.94 11.89 -15.85
C LYS A 221 -30.05 11.98 -17.10
N THR A 222 -28.85 12.57 -16.98
CA THR A 222 -27.90 12.73 -18.09
C THR A 222 -27.23 11.40 -18.45
N VAL A 223 -26.84 10.58 -17.46
CA VAL A 223 -26.15 9.29 -17.68
C VAL A 223 -27.08 8.13 -18.02
N MET A 224 -28.38 8.36 -17.93
CA MET A 224 -29.43 7.38 -18.23
C MET A 224 -29.88 7.38 -19.70
N ARG A 225 -29.89 8.56 -20.34
CA ARG A 225 -30.45 8.73 -21.68
C ARG A 225 -29.48 8.18 -22.73
N SER A 226 -30.00 7.33 -23.60
CA SER A 226 -29.32 6.78 -24.78
C SER A 226 -29.42 7.67 -26.02
N ASP A 227 -29.94 8.89 -25.91
CA ASP A 227 -30.26 9.70 -27.09
C ASP A 227 -28.99 10.15 -27.83
N ASP A 228 -28.89 9.74 -29.09
CA ASP A 228 -27.87 10.14 -30.08
C ASP A 228 -27.67 11.68 -30.19
N SER A 229 -28.66 12.47 -29.76
CA SER A 229 -28.57 13.94 -29.72
C SER A 229 -27.60 14.51 -28.68
N ASN A 230 -27.12 13.70 -27.73
CA ASN A 230 -26.01 14.03 -26.81
C ASN A 230 -24.72 13.26 -27.11
N VAL A 231 -24.72 12.36 -28.10
CA VAL A 231 -23.58 11.49 -28.46
C VAL A 231 -22.58 12.20 -29.39
N GLY A 232 -22.91 13.37 -29.95
CA GLY A 232 -22.03 14.09 -30.88
C GLY A 232 -21.84 15.57 -30.57
N ASP A 233 -20.59 15.93 -30.24
CA ASP A 233 -19.89 17.10 -30.78
C ASP A 233 -20.20 18.56 -30.42
N GLN A 234 -21.13 18.92 -29.54
CA GLN A 234 -21.14 20.31 -29.04
C GLN A 234 -20.15 20.50 -27.88
N VAL A 235 -18.85 20.59 -28.22
CA VAL A 235 -17.84 21.32 -27.41
C VAL A 235 -18.36 22.74 -27.14
N ASP A 236 -19.08 23.29 -28.11
CA ASP A 236 -19.76 24.57 -28.04
C ASP A 236 -21.26 24.35 -27.91
N CYS A 237 -21.80 24.57 -26.71
CA CYS A 237 -23.23 24.78 -26.59
C CYS A 237 -23.60 25.95 -27.52
N SER A 238 -24.45 25.72 -28.52
CA SER A 238 -24.84 26.76 -29.49
C SER A 238 -25.50 27.98 -28.84
N LEU A 239 -25.99 27.84 -27.61
CA LEU A 239 -26.53 28.94 -26.78
C LEU A 239 -25.44 29.67 -25.98
N CYS A 240 -24.28 29.04 -25.74
CA CYS A 240 -23.12 29.65 -25.10
C CYS A 240 -22.26 30.47 -26.08
N SER A 241 -22.39 30.27 -27.40
CA SER A 241 -21.69 31.07 -28.43
C SER A 241 -21.95 32.58 -28.34
N VAL A 242 -23.01 33.01 -27.65
CA VAL A 242 -23.34 34.43 -27.43
C VAL A 242 -22.54 35.06 -26.27
N ARG A 243 -21.95 34.25 -25.37
CA ARG A 243 -21.11 34.69 -24.23
C ARG A 243 -19.61 34.50 -24.49
N GLU A 244 -19.23 34.33 -25.76
CA GLU A 244 -17.87 33.97 -26.18
C GLU A 244 -16.76 34.80 -25.55
N THR A 245 -16.94 36.12 -25.36
CA THR A 245 -15.89 36.98 -24.80
C THR A 245 -15.51 36.64 -23.35
N GLU A 246 -16.48 36.51 -22.44
CA GLU A 246 -16.22 36.18 -21.03
C GLU A 246 -15.73 34.73 -20.88
N THR A 247 -16.35 33.80 -21.61
CA THR A 247 -15.94 32.38 -21.60
C THR A 247 -14.53 32.21 -22.18
N ASN A 248 -14.16 32.95 -23.24
CA ASN A 248 -12.81 32.92 -23.80
C ASN A 248 -11.77 33.57 -22.86
N ILE A 249 -12.14 34.60 -22.09
CA ILE A 249 -11.27 35.17 -21.04
C ILE A 249 -11.06 34.16 -19.91
N ALA A 250 -12.12 33.50 -19.44
CA ALA A 250 -12.02 32.44 -18.43
C ALA A 250 -11.18 31.26 -18.93
N ILE A 251 -11.36 30.84 -20.18
CA ILE A 251 -10.59 29.74 -20.80
C ILE A 251 -9.12 30.13 -21.01
N SER A 252 -8.84 31.35 -21.48
CA SER A 252 -7.47 31.82 -21.72
C SER A 252 -6.68 32.01 -20.41
N SER A 253 -7.30 32.60 -19.39
CA SER A 253 -6.70 32.69 -18.05
C SER A 253 -6.47 31.30 -17.44
N SER A 254 -7.45 30.39 -17.57
CA SER A 254 -7.31 28.99 -17.16
C SER A 254 -6.20 28.26 -17.90
N ARG A 255 -6.03 28.52 -19.20
CA ARG A 255 -4.95 27.97 -20.02
C ARG A 255 -3.58 28.47 -19.55
N ALA A 256 -3.46 29.76 -19.26
CA ALA A 256 -2.23 30.33 -18.71
C ALA A 256 -1.87 29.70 -17.34
N ILE A 257 -2.87 29.51 -16.47
CA ILE A 257 -2.68 28.83 -15.18
C ILE A 257 -2.26 27.37 -15.39
N ALA A 258 -2.93 26.63 -16.28
CA ALA A 258 -2.63 25.24 -16.58
C ALA A 258 -1.21 25.04 -17.16
N GLN A 259 -0.74 25.99 -17.98
CA GLN A 259 0.61 25.98 -18.55
C GLN A 259 1.71 26.09 -17.47
N SER A 260 1.43 26.72 -16.34
CA SER A 260 2.38 26.85 -15.23
C SER A 260 2.73 25.51 -14.56
N PHE A 261 1.92 24.46 -14.78
CA PHE A 261 2.10 23.14 -14.15
C PHE A 261 2.83 22.11 -15.03
N GLU A 262 3.44 22.52 -16.14
CA GLU A 262 4.18 21.63 -17.05
C GLU A 262 3.32 20.44 -17.52
N LEU A 263 2.07 20.70 -17.89
CA LEU A 263 1.17 19.69 -18.46
C LEU A 263 1.47 19.49 -19.94
N ASP A 264 1.33 18.25 -20.43
CA ASP A 264 1.34 18.00 -21.88
C ASP A 264 0.06 18.46 -22.57
N SER A 265 0.03 18.42 -23.90
CA SER A 265 -1.11 18.89 -24.70
C SER A 265 -2.42 18.18 -24.36
N ALA A 266 -2.39 16.85 -24.14
CA ALA A 266 -3.60 16.08 -23.84
C ALA A 266 -4.13 16.39 -22.44
N GLN A 267 -3.23 16.55 -21.46
CA GLN A 267 -3.58 16.99 -20.11
C GLN A 267 -4.15 18.43 -20.12
N GLN A 268 -3.53 19.34 -20.88
CA GLN A 268 -4.02 20.73 -21.02
C GLN A 268 -5.40 20.78 -21.66
N GLU A 269 -5.61 20.03 -22.75
CA GLU A 269 -6.90 19.93 -23.42
C GLU A 269 -7.99 19.38 -22.48
N ALA A 270 -7.66 18.37 -21.67
CA ALA A 270 -8.56 17.83 -20.66
C ALA A 270 -8.97 18.90 -19.63
N VAL A 271 -8.00 19.66 -19.08
CA VAL A 271 -8.29 20.74 -18.13
C VAL A 271 -9.16 21.82 -18.77
N VAL A 272 -8.81 22.29 -19.96
CA VAL A 272 -9.55 23.34 -20.68
C VAL A 272 -10.97 22.88 -21.02
N SER A 273 -11.15 21.64 -21.49
CA SER A 273 -12.47 21.10 -21.78
C SER A 273 -13.36 21.01 -20.53
N CYS A 274 -12.77 20.68 -19.37
CA CYS A 274 -13.49 20.64 -18.10
C CYS A 274 -13.89 22.05 -17.62
N VAL A 275 -13.02 23.04 -17.77
CA VAL A 275 -13.32 24.45 -17.48
C VAL A 275 -14.44 24.97 -18.38
N ALA A 276 -14.38 24.71 -19.68
CA ALA A 276 -15.44 25.09 -20.61
C ALA A 276 -16.80 24.47 -20.24
N THR A 277 -16.79 23.27 -19.66
CA THR A 277 -18.01 22.60 -19.17
C THR A 277 -18.65 23.38 -18.01
N ARG A 278 -17.85 23.93 -17.09
CA ARG A 278 -18.34 24.72 -15.95
C ARG A 278 -19.07 25.99 -16.40
N GLU A 279 -18.58 26.63 -17.44
CA GLU A 279 -19.14 27.88 -17.97
C GLU A 279 -20.48 27.66 -18.71
N CYS A 280 -20.83 26.41 -19.02
CA CYS A 280 -22.11 26.08 -19.64
C CYS A 280 -23.25 26.03 -18.62
N SER A 281 -24.10 27.06 -18.58
CA SER A 281 -25.30 27.07 -17.74
C SER A 281 -26.51 26.35 -18.35
N HIS A 282 -26.44 25.93 -19.63
CA HIS A 282 -27.60 25.45 -20.39
C HIS A 282 -27.81 23.94 -20.34
N ARG A 283 -26.77 23.16 -20.03
CA ARG A 283 -26.82 21.70 -20.04
C ARG A 283 -26.10 21.12 -18.84
N ASN A 284 -26.67 20.06 -18.27
CA ASN A 284 -25.94 19.19 -17.35
C ASN A 284 -25.03 18.28 -18.17
N MET A 285 -23.79 18.09 -17.75
CA MET A 285 -22.80 17.36 -18.55
C MET A 285 -21.98 16.40 -17.70
N VAL A 286 -21.66 15.25 -18.31
CA VAL A 286 -20.69 14.30 -17.77
C VAL A 286 -19.51 14.21 -18.74
N LYS A 287 -18.30 14.46 -18.23
CA LYS A 287 -17.06 14.35 -19.00
C LYS A 287 -16.25 13.15 -18.50
N LEU A 288 -15.69 12.39 -19.43
CA LEU A 288 -14.83 11.25 -19.15
C LEU A 288 -13.38 11.59 -19.49
N ILE A 289 -12.47 11.44 -18.53
CA ILE A 289 -11.02 11.49 -18.77
C ILE A 289 -10.47 10.08 -18.59
N TRP A 290 -9.93 9.53 -19.67
CA TRP A 290 -9.31 8.22 -19.67
C TRP A 290 -7.80 8.37 -19.46
N GLY A 291 -7.32 7.88 -18.31
CA GLY A 291 -5.93 8.01 -17.94
C GLY A 291 -5.27 6.65 -17.65
N PRO A 292 -4.60 6.05 -18.63
CA PRO A 292 -3.78 4.85 -18.44
C PRO A 292 -2.67 5.01 -17.38
N PRO A 293 -2.02 3.93 -16.92
CA PRO A 293 -0.96 3.98 -15.92
C PRO A 293 0.18 4.93 -16.31
N GLY A 294 0.60 5.78 -15.37
CA GLY A 294 1.71 6.72 -15.57
C GLY A 294 1.39 7.95 -16.41
N THR A 295 0.15 8.15 -16.85
CA THR A 295 -0.25 9.29 -17.71
C THR A 295 -0.53 10.60 -16.96
N GLY A 296 -0.31 10.61 -15.65
CA GLY A 296 -0.48 11.82 -14.84
C GLY A 296 -1.94 12.18 -14.52
N LYS A 297 -2.85 11.19 -14.37
CA LYS A 297 -4.24 11.40 -13.89
C LYS A 297 -4.32 12.37 -12.73
N THR A 298 -3.67 12.05 -11.62
CA THR A 298 -3.65 12.86 -10.40
C THR A 298 -3.02 14.24 -10.63
N LYS A 299 -2.02 14.37 -11.51
CA LYS A 299 -1.41 15.66 -11.88
C LYS A 299 -2.43 16.53 -12.65
N THR A 300 -3.17 15.93 -13.56
CA THR A 300 -4.22 16.58 -14.36
C THR A 300 -5.37 17.03 -13.47
N VAL A 301 -5.87 16.13 -12.59
CA VAL A 301 -6.93 16.43 -11.62
C VAL A 301 -6.50 17.55 -10.68
N ALA A 302 -5.31 17.49 -10.08
CA ALA A 302 -4.82 18.55 -9.19
C ALA A 302 -4.69 19.91 -9.89
N SER A 303 -4.30 19.93 -11.17
CA SER A 303 -4.20 21.16 -11.96
C SER A 303 -5.58 21.72 -12.31
N LEU A 304 -6.53 20.86 -12.68
CA LEU A 304 -7.93 21.22 -12.86
C LEU A 304 -8.51 21.81 -11.57
N LEU A 305 -8.32 21.16 -10.43
CA LEU A 305 -8.85 21.63 -9.14
C LEU A 305 -8.22 22.96 -8.73
N TYR A 306 -6.94 23.18 -9.01
CA TYR A 306 -6.32 24.48 -8.78
C TYR A 306 -6.97 25.58 -9.62
N VAL A 307 -7.25 25.31 -10.90
CA VAL A 307 -7.98 26.25 -11.77
C VAL A 307 -9.39 26.52 -11.22
N LEU A 308 -10.13 25.48 -10.85
CA LEU A 308 -11.47 25.60 -10.26
C LEU A 308 -11.47 26.40 -8.93
N LEU A 309 -10.42 26.24 -8.11
CA LEU A 309 -10.22 27.04 -6.89
C LEU A 309 -10.06 28.53 -7.21
N LYS A 310 -9.24 28.87 -8.21
CA LYS A 310 -9.05 30.27 -8.65
C LYS A 310 -10.33 30.87 -9.23
N MET A 311 -11.15 30.03 -9.87
CA MET A 311 -12.46 30.39 -10.38
C MET A 311 -13.55 30.45 -9.30
N ARG A 312 -13.24 30.12 -8.04
CA ARG A 312 -14.20 30.01 -6.91
C ARG A 312 -15.34 29.02 -7.18
N CYS A 313 -15.09 27.98 -7.99
CA CYS A 313 -16.09 26.97 -8.28
C CYS A 313 -16.20 25.98 -7.13
N ARG A 314 -17.38 25.91 -6.50
CA ARG A 314 -17.62 24.96 -5.41
C ARG A 314 -17.65 23.54 -5.95
N THR A 315 -16.59 22.79 -5.65
CA THR A 315 -16.32 21.48 -6.24
C THR A 315 -16.14 20.42 -5.16
N LEU A 316 -16.89 19.33 -5.28
CA LEU A 316 -16.61 18.09 -4.54
C LEU A 316 -15.64 17.24 -5.35
N THR A 317 -14.53 16.86 -4.74
CA THR A 317 -13.62 15.84 -5.27
C THR A 317 -13.72 14.58 -4.44
N CYS A 318 -13.99 13.45 -5.07
CA CYS A 318 -14.04 12.17 -4.38
C CYS A 318 -13.34 11.05 -5.14
N ALA A 319 -13.06 9.97 -4.40
CA ALA A 319 -12.44 8.75 -4.92
C ALA A 319 -12.93 7.54 -4.12
N PRO A 320 -12.77 6.30 -4.62
CA PRO A 320 -13.18 5.08 -3.90
C PRO A 320 -12.41 4.84 -2.60
N THR A 321 -11.12 5.20 -2.54
CA THR A 321 -10.25 4.89 -1.40
C THR A 321 -9.65 6.13 -0.76
N ASN A 322 -9.36 6.06 0.55
CA ASN A 322 -8.66 7.13 1.28
C ASN A 322 -7.31 7.47 0.62
N VAL A 323 -6.57 6.46 0.13
CA VAL A 323 -5.27 6.65 -0.51
C VAL A 323 -5.38 7.52 -1.77
N ALA A 324 -6.40 7.28 -2.60
CA ALA A 324 -6.64 8.09 -3.79
C ALA A 324 -7.02 9.54 -3.42
N VAL A 325 -7.92 9.73 -2.45
CA VAL A 325 -8.31 11.07 -1.97
C VAL A 325 -7.10 11.84 -1.45
N LEU A 326 -6.28 11.22 -0.60
CA LEU A 326 -5.05 11.83 -0.06
C LEU A 326 -4.05 12.13 -1.18
N GLY A 327 -3.90 11.24 -2.16
CA GLY A 327 -3.01 11.43 -3.30
C GLY A 327 -3.36 12.66 -4.12
N VAL A 328 -4.64 12.86 -4.45
CA VAL A 328 -5.13 14.05 -5.16
C VAL A 328 -4.97 15.31 -4.30
N THR A 329 -5.39 15.25 -3.03
CA THR A 329 -5.31 16.39 -2.10
C THR A 329 -3.86 16.85 -1.93
N LYS A 330 -2.92 15.93 -1.70
CA LYS A 330 -1.49 16.21 -1.59
C LYS A 330 -0.92 16.86 -2.84
N ARG A 331 -1.30 16.34 -4.03
CA ARG A 331 -0.83 16.93 -5.29
C ARG A 331 -1.38 18.34 -5.50
N LEU A 332 -2.65 18.59 -5.16
CA LEU A 332 -3.22 19.94 -5.19
C LEU A 332 -2.48 20.86 -4.21
N MET A 333 -2.25 20.42 -2.97
CA MET A 333 -1.57 21.22 -1.96
C MET A 333 -0.16 21.64 -2.39
N GLN A 334 0.58 20.77 -3.09
CA GLN A 334 1.86 21.14 -3.70
C GLN A 334 1.72 22.28 -4.72
N ASN A 335 0.67 22.27 -5.54
CA ASN A 335 0.40 23.35 -6.49
C ASN A 335 -0.03 24.64 -5.78
N VAL A 336 -0.87 24.53 -4.74
CA VAL A 336 -1.33 25.67 -3.93
C VAL A 336 -0.16 26.33 -3.22
N GLN A 337 0.64 25.58 -2.48
CA GLN A 337 1.79 26.08 -1.71
C GLN A 337 2.83 26.78 -2.58
N ARG A 338 3.09 26.29 -3.80
CA ARG A 338 3.98 26.96 -4.77
C ARG A 338 3.50 28.32 -5.22
N CYS A 339 2.21 28.60 -5.10
CA CYS A 339 1.57 29.82 -5.58
C CYS A 339 0.98 30.68 -4.46
N LEU A 340 1.17 30.33 -3.19
CA LEU A 340 0.76 31.16 -2.06
C LEU A 340 1.62 32.43 -2.04
N GLN A 341 0.96 33.58 -1.94
CA GLN A 341 1.62 34.88 -1.88
C GLN A 341 1.81 35.37 -0.44
N TYR A 342 0.96 34.93 0.49
CA TYR A 342 0.89 35.42 1.86
C TYR A 342 0.71 34.24 2.82
N ASP A 343 1.83 33.76 3.37
CA ASP A 343 1.89 32.62 4.29
C ASP A 343 0.94 31.47 3.90
N THR A 344 -0.02 31.12 4.76
CA THR A 344 -1.02 30.06 4.56
C THR A 344 -2.42 30.60 4.18
N TYR A 345 -2.54 31.90 3.88
CA TYR A 345 -3.83 32.51 3.54
C TYR A 345 -4.43 31.88 2.27
N GLY A 346 -5.69 31.42 2.37
CA GLY A 346 -6.39 30.74 1.28
C GLY A 346 -6.59 29.24 1.50
N LEU A 347 -5.89 28.61 2.44
CA LEU A 347 -6.09 27.19 2.77
C LEU A 347 -7.48 26.91 3.36
N GLY A 348 -8.14 27.93 3.94
CA GLY A 348 -9.51 27.88 4.42
C GLY A 348 -10.54 27.51 3.34
N ASP A 349 -10.24 27.76 2.06
CA ASP A 349 -11.12 27.41 0.95
C ASP A 349 -11.05 25.92 0.56
N ILE A 350 -10.13 25.14 1.15
CA ILE A 350 -9.90 23.73 0.84
C ILE A 350 -10.18 22.90 2.09
N VAL A 351 -11.05 21.89 2.00
CA VAL A 351 -11.38 20.99 3.11
C VAL A 351 -11.22 19.54 2.71
N LEU A 352 -10.41 18.80 3.47
CA LEU A 352 -10.35 17.34 3.46
C LEU A 352 -11.09 16.81 4.69
N PHE A 353 -12.06 15.91 4.50
CA PHE A 353 -12.73 15.29 5.64
C PHE A 353 -12.91 13.77 5.48
N GLY A 354 -12.84 13.09 6.63
CA GLY A 354 -12.92 11.64 6.75
C GLY A 354 -12.49 11.20 8.14
N ASN A 355 -12.35 9.89 8.35
CA ASN A 355 -11.83 9.37 9.60
C ASN A 355 -10.29 9.47 9.60
N GLY A 356 -9.74 10.28 10.52
CA GLY A 356 -8.30 10.60 10.56
C GLY A 356 -7.41 9.38 10.77
N GLU A 357 -7.84 8.39 11.57
CA GLU A 357 -7.08 7.16 11.82
C GLU A 357 -7.00 6.27 10.57
N ARG A 358 -8.13 6.05 9.90
CA ARG A 358 -8.20 5.28 8.64
C ARG A 358 -7.50 5.98 7.49
N MET A 359 -7.43 7.31 7.52
CA MET A 359 -6.64 8.10 6.57
C MET A 359 -5.17 8.19 6.97
N LYS A 360 -4.80 7.75 8.19
CA LYS A 360 -3.46 7.93 8.76
C LYS A 360 -2.97 9.36 8.60
N ILE A 361 -3.83 10.32 8.94
CA ILE A 361 -3.55 11.74 8.67
C ILE A 361 -2.24 12.18 9.35
N ASP A 362 -1.91 11.59 10.50
CA ASP A 362 -0.68 11.83 11.26
C ASP A 362 0.61 11.60 10.43
N ASP A 363 0.57 10.74 9.40
CA ASP A 363 1.69 10.50 8.47
C ASP A 363 1.82 11.60 7.38
N HIS A 364 0.86 12.52 7.32
CA HIS A 364 0.67 13.53 6.28
C HIS A 364 0.62 14.96 6.87
N GLU A 365 1.74 15.41 7.43
CA GLU A 365 1.85 16.77 8.00
C GLU A 365 1.47 17.87 7.00
N ASP A 366 1.74 17.64 5.71
CA ASP A 366 1.41 18.57 4.62
C ASP A 366 -0.10 18.75 4.35
N LEU A 367 -0.95 17.94 4.99
CA LEU A 367 -2.40 18.00 4.88
C LEU A 367 -3.10 18.47 6.15
N PHE A 368 -2.34 18.79 7.21
CA PHE A 368 -2.91 19.13 8.51
C PHE A 368 -3.84 20.35 8.47
N ASP A 369 -3.47 21.40 7.73
CA ASP A 369 -4.22 22.67 7.70
C ASP A 369 -5.55 22.59 6.93
N VAL A 370 -5.65 21.61 6.03
CA VAL A 370 -6.85 21.35 5.24
C VAL A 370 -7.72 20.24 5.83
N PHE A 371 -7.22 19.48 6.81
CA PHE A 371 -8.01 18.44 7.46
C PHE A 371 -9.06 19.04 8.42
N LEU A 372 -10.33 18.70 8.18
CA LEU A 372 -11.47 19.32 8.84
C LEU A 372 -11.42 19.24 10.37
N SER A 373 -11.04 18.09 10.94
CA SER A 373 -10.99 17.94 12.40
C SER A 373 -9.92 18.81 13.05
N ASN A 374 -8.75 18.95 12.41
CA ASN A 374 -7.67 19.82 12.89
C ASN A 374 -8.11 21.29 12.81
N ARG A 375 -8.75 21.65 11.70
CA ARG A 375 -9.34 22.97 11.49
C ARG A 375 -10.36 23.33 12.57
N VAL A 376 -11.31 22.42 12.84
CA VAL A 376 -12.34 22.63 13.86
C VAL A 376 -11.69 22.84 15.23
N ALA A 377 -10.69 22.02 15.59
CA ALA A 377 -9.97 22.18 16.85
C ALA A 377 -9.25 23.55 16.95
N ALA A 378 -8.59 24.00 15.89
CA ALA A 378 -7.91 25.30 15.86
C ALA A 378 -8.89 26.47 15.99
N LEU A 379 -10.00 26.46 15.25
CA LEU A 379 -11.02 27.51 15.30
C LEU A 379 -11.79 27.52 16.63
N ALA A 380 -12.05 26.35 17.22
CA ALA A 380 -12.64 26.23 18.56
C ALA A 380 -11.74 26.88 19.61
N SER A 381 -10.43 26.64 19.54
CA SER A 381 -9.45 27.30 20.41
C SER A 381 -9.43 28.83 20.20
N CYS A 382 -9.52 29.31 18.96
CA CYS A 382 -9.58 30.74 18.67
C CYS A 382 -10.86 31.41 19.19
N SER A 383 -11.95 30.65 19.27
CA SER A 383 -13.27 31.13 19.73
C SER A 383 -13.47 30.97 21.25
N SER A 384 -12.43 30.55 21.98
CA SER A 384 -12.50 30.37 23.43
C SER A 384 -12.83 31.68 24.16
N PRO A 385 -13.78 31.68 25.12
CA PRO A 385 -14.10 32.85 25.94
C PRO A 385 -13.05 33.16 27.01
N ILE A 386 -11.95 32.41 27.09
CA ILE A 386 -10.87 32.63 28.07
C ILE A 386 -9.56 32.99 27.37
N SER A 387 -9.24 32.33 26.26
CA SER A 387 -7.98 32.46 25.55
C SER A 387 -8.12 32.71 24.05
N GLY A 388 -9.32 33.10 23.60
CA GLY A 388 -9.59 33.39 22.19
C GLY A 388 -8.95 34.68 21.67
N TRP A 389 -9.10 34.91 20.37
CA TRP A 389 -8.46 36.03 19.66
C TRP A 389 -8.93 37.41 20.17
N ARG A 390 -10.23 37.57 20.47
CA ARG A 390 -10.80 38.84 20.99
C ARG A 390 -10.14 39.25 22.30
N ILE A 391 -10.01 38.29 23.21
CA ILE A 391 -9.39 38.51 24.53
C ILE A 391 -7.90 38.79 24.39
N GLY A 392 -7.23 38.08 23.48
CA GLY A 392 -5.83 38.35 23.15
C GLY A 392 -5.63 39.79 22.67
N ILE A 393 -6.46 40.26 21.72
CA ILE A 393 -6.38 41.62 21.17
C ILE A 393 -6.64 42.65 22.26
N GLN A 394 -7.69 42.48 23.07
CA GLN A 394 -8.01 43.37 24.18
C GLN A 394 -6.90 43.40 25.22
N SER A 395 -6.37 42.24 25.62
CA SER A 395 -5.29 42.12 26.61
C SER A 395 -4.00 42.79 26.13
N MET A 396 -3.64 42.59 24.86
CA MET A 396 -2.46 43.24 24.27
C MET A 396 -2.66 44.76 24.17
N THR A 397 -3.86 45.20 23.79
CA THR A 397 -4.20 46.64 23.73
C THR A 397 -4.06 47.28 25.11
N CYS A 398 -4.62 46.67 26.16
CA CYS A 398 -4.49 47.16 27.54
C CYS A 398 -3.04 47.21 28.02
N LEU A 399 -2.26 46.15 27.76
CA LEU A 399 -0.84 46.07 28.16
C LEU A 399 0.00 47.16 27.47
N LEU A 400 -0.25 47.42 26.18
CA LEU A 400 0.45 48.44 25.45
C LEU A 400 -0.03 49.85 25.84
N GLU A 401 -1.32 50.11 25.97
CA GLU A 401 -1.84 51.44 26.32
C GLU A 401 -1.42 51.88 27.73
N ASN A 402 -1.58 51.03 28.75
CA ASN A 402 -1.32 51.37 30.16
C ASN A 402 -0.69 50.20 30.94
N PRO A 403 0.61 49.89 30.72
CA PRO A 403 1.28 48.77 31.40
C PRO A 403 1.31 48.91 32.93
N GLU A 404 1.42 50.13 33.46
CA GLU A 404 1.40 50.37 34.91
C GLU A 404 0.08 50.00 35.57
N LYS A 405 -1.05 50.22 34.88
CA LYS A 405 -2.37 49.89 35.40
C LYS A 405 -2.53 48.37 35.50
N GLU A 406 -2.07 47.63 34.49
CA GLU A 406 -2.07 46.17 34.50
C GLU A 406 -1.11 45.60 35.56
N TYR A 407 0.03 46.25 35.79
CA TYR A 407 0.94 45.87 36.87
C TYR A 407 0.36 46.14 38.26
N ARG A 408 -0.34 47.27 38.46
CA ARG A 408 -1.07 47.53 39.72
C ARG A 408 -2.13 46.48 40.00
N LYS A 409 -2.92 46.09 38.99
CA LYS A 409 -3.88 44.99 39.11
C LYS A 409 -3.21 43.66 39.46
N TYR A 410 -2.03 43.39 38.90
CA TYR A 410 -1.23 42.21 39.26
C TYR A 410 -0.79 42.24 40.72
N LEU A 411 -0.31 43.39 41.20
CA LEU A 411 0.06 43.58 42.60
C LEU A 411 -1.16 43.52 43.54
N GLU A 412 -2.32 44.02 43.14
CA GLU A 412 -3.57 43.90 43.90
C GLU A 412 -4.01 42.44 44.01
N LYS A 413 -3.99 41.68 42.90
CA LYS A 413 -4.26 40.23 42.93
C LYS A 413 -3.29 39.43 43.79
N LEU A 414 -2.03 39.85 43.87
CA LEU A 414 -1.06 39.24 44.78
C LEU A 414 -1.39 39.57 46.25
N LYS A 415 -1.86 40.79 46.53
CA LYS A 415 -2.27 41.21 47.88
C LYS A 415 -3.58 40.58 48.34
N ASP A 416 -4.49 40.25 47.42
CA ASP A 416 -5.73 39.56 47.75
C ASP A 416 -5.45 38.08 48.08
N LYS A 417 -4.52 37.42 47.38
CA LYS A 417 -4.06 36.06 47.74
C LYS A 417 -3.32 35.97 49.09
N ASP A 418 -2.76 37.07 49.58
CA ASP A 418 -2.12 37.15 50.90
C ASP A 418 -3.12 37.47 52.05
N ARG A 419 -4.39 37.78 51.75
CA ARG A 419 -5.42 38.10 52.78
C ARG A 419 -6.37 36.95 53.12
N ASP A 420 -6.49 35.95 52.25
CA ASP A 420 -7.41 34.82 52.42
C ASP A 420 -6.77 33.60 53.12
N SER A 421 -5.70 33.80 53.90
CA SER A 421 -5.03 32.73 54.65
C SER A 421 -5.54 32.52 56.08
N ASP A 422 -6.55 33.24 56.54
CA ASP A 422 -7.27 32.96 57.79
C ASP A 422 -8.78 33.06 57.54
N ASP A 423 -9.48 31.95 57.79
CA ASP A 423 -10.93 31.69 57.72
C ASP A 423 -11.58 31.44 56.34
N ASN A 424 -11.84 30.14 56.12
CA ASN A 424 -12.67 29.48 55.09
C ASN A 424 -13.60 30.40 54.25
N ALA A 425 -13.12 30.78 53.06
CA ALA A 425 -13.93 31.09 51.89
C ALA A 425 -13.15 30.77 50.61
N GLU A 426 -13.84 30.14 49.66
CA GLU A 426 -13.39 29.86 48.30
C GLU A 426 -13.00 31.16 47.58
N ILE A 427 -11.87 31.17 46.83
CA ILE A 427 -11.71 31.82 45.51
C ILE A 427 -10.35 31.47 44.85
N ASP A 428 -10.46 30.94 43.63
CA ASP A 428 -9.60 31.08 42.44
C ASP A 428 -8.09 30.74 42.49
N ASP A 429 -7.83 29.44 42.60
CA ASP A 429 -6.83 28.77 41.75
C ASP A 429 -7.54 28.01 40.61
N GLU A 430 -8.06 28.72 39.61
CA GLU A 430 -8.29 28.12 38.29
C GLU A 430 -6.97 28.06 37.51
N GLU A 431 -6.13 27.08 37.85
CA GLU A 431 -5.36 26.32 36.87
C GLU A 431 -5.02 24.96 37.52
N GLU A 432 -5.39 23.88 36.81
CA GLU A 432 -5.16 22.46 37.14
C GLU A 432 -6.20 21.75 38.06
N GLY A 433 -7.36 21.50 37.48
CA GLY A 433 -7.92 20.14 37.35
C GLY A 433 -8.61 19.48 38.56
N LYS A 434 -9.94 19.29 38.46
CA LYS A 434 -10.60 18.04 38.87
C LYS A 434 -12.00 17.89 38.30
N LYS A 435 -12.36 16.61 38.11
CA LYS A 435 -13.65 16.05 37.69
C LYS A 435 -14.76 16.33 38.72
N GLY A 436 -15.99 16.53 38.24
CA GLY A 436 -17.21 16.40 39.05
C GLY A 436 -18.47 16.84 38.31
N SER A 437 -19.47 15.97 38.25
CA SER A 437 -20.76 16.14 37.57
C SER A 437 -21.67 17.20 38.20
N VAL A 438 -22.56 17.85 37.44
CA VAL A 438 -24.02 17.90 37.68
C VAL A 438 -24.75 18.26 36.37
N THR A 439 -25.89 17.60 36.22
CA THR A 439 -26.92 17.51 35.17
C THR A 439 -27.87 18.72 35.03
N SER A 440 -28.21 19.08 33.79
CA SER A 440 -29.57 19.35 33.24
C SER A 440 -29.47 19.62 31.72
N GLN A 441 -29.94 18.71 30.85
CA GLN A 441 -31.16 18.83 30.00
C GLN A 441 -31.15 20.11 29.12
N GLU A 442 -31.13 20.13 27.77
CA GLU A 442 -31.71 19.24 26.73
C GLU A 442 -31.08 19.48 25.33
N SER A 443 -31.14 18.43 24.49
CA SER A 443 -31.15 18.37 23.02
C SER A 443 -30.06 19.04 22.16
N SER A 444 -29.22 18.22 21.50
CA SER A 444 -29.42 17.83 20.10
C SER A 444 -28.31 16.89 19.59
N SER A 445 -28.71 16.02 18.67
CA SER A 445 -27.99 14.87 18.13
C SER A 445 -26.90 15.24 17.12
N SER A 446 -25.68 14.69 17.24
CA SER A 446 -24.88 14.29 16.06
C SER A 446 -23.69 13.39 16.41
N ASN A 447 -23.62 12.25 15.72
CA ASN A 447 -22.59 11.22 15.83
C ASN A 447 -21.26 11.61 15.14
N ASP A 448 -20.14 11.63 15.87
CA ASP A 448 -18.82 11.28 15.31
C ASP A 448 -17.89 10.81 16.43
N GLN A 449 -17.36 9.59 16.31
CA GLN A 449 -16.29 9.07 17.17
C GLN A 449 -14.93 9.59 16.71
N GLY A 450 -14.10 9.98 17.67
CA GLY A 450 -12.66 9.66 17.66
C GLY A 450 -11.68 10.83 17.64
N LEU A 451 -11.61 11.61 18.72
CA LEU A 451 -10.36 12.25 19.16
C LEU A 451 -10.24 12.04 20.67
N ASP A 452 -9.35 11.13 21.05
CA ASP A 452 -8.91 10.92 22.42
C ASP A 452 -8.55 12.28 23.05
N LYS A 453 -9.01 12.55 24.27
CA LYS A 453 -8.66 13.79 25.02
C LYS A 453 -7.13 13.95 25.14
N ASN A 454 -6.36 12.87 24.94
CA ASN A 454 -4.89 12.91 24.85
C ASN A 454 -4.32 13.50 23.54
N LYS A 455 -4.99 13.38 22.38
CA LYS A 455 -4.51 13.94 21.09
C LYS A 455 -4.70 15.45 20.98
N LYS A 456 -5.73 16.01 21.64
CA LYS A 456 -5.85 17.47 21.85
C LYS A 456 -4.59 18.02 22.57
N SER A 457 -3.94 17.19 23.39
CA SER A 457 -2.68 17.53 24.06
C SER A 457 -1.44 17.45 23.16
N GLU A 458 -1.43 16.67 22.07
CA GLU A 458 -0.27 16.57 21.17
C GLU A 458 -0.17 17.76 20.21
N LEU A 459 -1.30 18.24 19.68
CA LEU A 459 -1.33 19.48 18.88
C LEU A 459 -1.01 20.71 19.73
N TRP A 460 -1.55 20.77 20.96
CA TRP A 460 -1.13 21.77 21.96
C TRP A 460 0.34 21.60 22.33
N LYS A 461 0.86 20.37 22.45
CA LYS A 461 2.28 20.13 22.72
C LYS A 461 3.20 20.57 21.58
N LYS A 462 2.81 20.32 20.33
CA LYS A 462 3.59 20.62 19.12
C LYS A 462 3.59 22.12 18.77
N PHE A 463 2.43 22.78 18.88
CA PHE A 463 2.27 24.19 18.47
C PHE A 463 2.29 25.21 19.61
N VAL A 464 2.12 24.77 20.87
CA VAL A 464 2.14 25.66 22.05
C VAL A 464 3.28 25.29 23.01
N VAL A 465 3.45 24.02 23.39
CA VAL A 465 4.42 23.62 24.45
C VAL A 465 5.87 23.50 23.96
N GLU A 466 6.13 23.04 22.73
CA GLU A 466 7.49 22.89 22.18
C GLU A 466 8.20 24.24 21.97
N PRO A 467 7.56 25.28 21.38
CA PRO A 467 8.13 26.63 21.34
C PRO A 467 8.37 27.23 22.74
N LEU A 468 7.52 26.88 23.72
CA LEU A 468 7.67 27.29 25.13
C LEU A 468 8.79 26.52 25.86
N LYS A 469 9.08 25.28 25.47
CA LYS A 469 10.17 24.45 26.03
C LYS A 469 11.54 24.79 25.46
N GLU A 470 11.63 25.19 24.20
CA GLU A 470 12.89 25.70 23.61
C GLU A 470 13.34 27.01 24.26
N ASN A 471 12.40 27.86 24.66
CA ASN A 471 12.67 29.05 25.47
C ASN A 471 13.21 28.70 26.87
N LYS A 472 12.67 27.66 27.54
CA LYS A 472 13.19 27.16 28.83
C LYS A 472 14.58 26.52 28.73
N LYS A 473 14.99 26.00 27.56
CA LYS A 473 16.36 25.48 27.33
C LYS A 473 17.38 26.60 27.13
N LYS A 474 16.99 27.74 26.54
CA LYS A 474 17.85 28.94 26.44
C LYS A 474 18.09 29.58 27.82
N ASP A 475 17.12 29.53 28.73
CA ASP A 475 17.29 30.01 30.12
C ASP A 475 18.21 29.11 30.97
N LYS A 476 18.24 27.79 30.71
CA LYS A 476 19.17 26.86 31.40
C LYS A 476 20.61 26.91 30.89
N GLN A 477 20.87 27.52 29.72
CA GLN A 477 22.22 27.70 29.17
C GLN A 477 22.84 29.06 29.55
N LYS A 478 22.03 30.05 29.95
CA LYS A 478 22.51 31.33 30.48
C LYS A 478 22.89 31.26 31.96
N SER A 479 22.34 30.32 32.73
CA SER A 479 22.70 30.04 34.14
C SER A 479 23.88 29.09 34.34
N ARG A 480 24.62 28.75 33.27
CA ARG A 480 25.79 27.83 33.32
C ARG A 480 27.13 28.49 32.99
N ARG A 481 27.22 29.82 32.90
CA ARG A 481 28.49 30.53 32.62
C ARG A 481 29.12 31.32 33.76
N ASP A 482 28.47 31.47 34.92
CA ASP A 482 29.04 32.21 36.06
C ASP A 482 29.16 31.39 37.34
N ASN A 483 29.64 30.14 37.25
CA ASN A 483 30.13 29.42 38.43
C ASN A 483 31.20 28.40 38.02
N ASN A 484 32.36 28.92 37.63
CA ASN A 484 33.60 28.15 37.58
C ASN A 484 34.68 28.95 38.34
N SER A 485 34.60 28.92 39.66
CA SER A 485 35.79 29.06 40.51
C SER A 485 35.52 28.49 41.89
N LYS A 486 36.36 27.53 42.28
CA LYS A 486 36.59 26.93 43.62
C LYS A 486 35.92 25.57 43.87
N GLU A 487 36.70 24.56 43.51
CA GLU A 487 36.75 23.23 44.10
C GLU A 487 37.06 23.29 45.61
N GLY A 488 36.58 22.31 46.38
CA GLY A 488 37.06 22.08 47.74
C GLY A 488 36.16 21.22 48.64
N GLU A 489 36.35 19.90 48.56
CA GLU A 489 36.23 18.92 49.65
C GLU A 489 34.87 18.42 50.19
N LYS A 490 34.95 17.16 50.65
CA LYS A 490 33.90 16.18 50.92
C LYS A 490 33.49 16.18 52.40
N ALA A 491 32.23 15.79 52.66
CA ALA A 491 31.82 14.62 53.46
C ALA A 491 30.73 14.88 54.54
N ASN A 492 29.72 13.99 54.51
CA ASN A 492 28.94 13.42 55.61
C ASN A 492 28.22 14.34 56.63
N LYS A 493 26.87 14.30 56.66
CA LYS A 493 26.07 13.50 57.62
C LYS A 493 24.56 13.77 57.51
N VAL A 494 23.83 12.72 57.87
CA VAL A 494 22.37 12.58 57.95
C VAL A 494 21.88 13.00 59.34
N LYS A 495 20.88 13.91 59.43
CA LYS A 495 19.62 13.81 60.24
C LYS A 495 18.94 15.17 60.49
N ASN A 496 17.64 15.14 60.23
CA ASN A 496 16.47 15.75 60.90
C ASN A 496 16.36 17.26 61.15
N ASP A 497 15.23 17.73 60.59
CA ASP A 497 14.16 18.54 61.17
C ASP A 497 14.43 19.97 61.61
N GLY A 498 13.68 20.86 60.96
CA GLY A 498 13.06 22.00 61.61
C GLY A 498 13.68 23.35 61.28
N GLU A 499 13.36 23.90 60.10
CA GLU A 499 13.16 25.35 59.97
C GLU A 499 12.36 25.66 58.70
N ALA A 500 11.24 26.34 58.91
CA ALA A 500 10.37 26.85 57.87
C ALA A 500 11.16 27.81 56.96
N SER A 501 11.34 27.45 55.69
CA SER A 501 11.68 28.44 54.67
C SER A 501 10.37 28.89 54.00
N ASN A 502 9.92 30.08 54.41
CA ASN A 502 9.00 30.87 53.61
C ASN A 502 9.50 30.88 52.17
N LYS A 503 8.74 30.32 51.24
CA LYS A 503 8.91 30.63 49.82
C LYS A 503 8.55 32.10 49.66
N GLU A 504 9.54 32.99 49.74
CA GLU A 504 9.38 34.37 49.29
C GLU A 504 8.83 34.33 47.86
N VAL A 505 7.62 34.85 47.68
CA VAL A 505 7.03 35.08 46.37
C VAL A 505 7.92 36.12 45.68
N ILE A 506 8.70 35.71 44.68
CA ILE A 506 9.49 36.63 43.87
C ILE A 506 8.50 37.51 43.09
N VAL A 507 8.23 38.71 43.61
CA VAL A 507 7.40 39.72 42.94
C VAL A 507 8.17 40.22 41.73
N LEU A 508 7.60 40.01 40.53
CA LEU A 508 8.20 40.49 39.29
C LEU A 508 8.30 42.00 39.33
N THR A 509 9.42 42.56 38.87
CA THR A 509 9.52 43.99 38.55
C THR A 509 8.51 44.35 37.46
N LEU A 510 8.15 45.64 37.32
CA LEU A 510 7.29 46.10 36.22
C LEU A 510 7.81 45.61 34.86
N ASP A 511 9.13 45.59 34.70
CA ASP A 511 9.77 45.23 33.44
C ASP A 511 9.67 43.73 33.14
N GLU A 512 9.97 42.91 34.13
CA GLU A 512 9.81 41.45 34.03
C GLU A 512 8.35 41.05 33.86
N PHE A 513 7.42 41.75 34.52
CA PHE A 513 5.99 41.55 34.36
C PHE A 513 5.54 41.86 32.93
N VAL A 514 5.90 43.03 32.40
CA VAL A 514 5.53 43.45 31.04
C VAL A 514 6.11 42.48 30.01
N ASN A 515 7.39 42.09 30.14
CA ASN A 515 8.01 41.14 29.22
C ASN A 515 7.34 39.77 29.25
N LYS A 516 7.11 39.23 30.45
CA LYS A 516 6.48 37.91 30.62
C LYS A 516 5.03 37.91 30.12
N ARG A 517 4.27 38.96 30.44
CA ARG A 517 2.87 39.10 30.01
C ARG A 517 2.77 39.35 28.51
N PHE A 518 3.63 40.20 27.95
CA PHE A 518 3.72 40.45 26.52
C PHE A 518 3.99 39.15 25.76
N LYS A 519 5.01 38.39 26.16
CA LYS A 519 5.36 37.10 25.52
C LYS A 519 4.21 36.09 25.60
N CYS A 520 3.49 36.05 26.71
CA CYS A 520 2.31 35.18 26.87
C CYS A 520 1.20 35.54 25.88
N ILE A 521 0.80 36.81 25.84
CA ILE A 521 -0.27 37.29 24.94
C ILE A 521 0.18 37.21 23.47
N GLN A 522 1.45 37.50 23.18
CA GLN A 522 2.04 37.36 21.85
C GLN A 522 1.92 35.92 21.35
N ASN A 523 2.27 34.91 22.17
CA ASN A 523 2.16 33.51 21.76
C ASN A 523 0.70 33.10 21.50
N GLN A 524 -0.22 33.54 22.35
CA GLN A 524 -1.66 33.32 22.18
C GLN A 524 -2.18 33.96 20.89
N LEU A 525 -1.87 35.23 20.64
CA LEU A 525 -2.27 35.94 19.43
C LEU A 525 -1.60 35.40 18.18
N THR A 526 -0.34 34.97 18.26
CA THR A 526 0.34 34.31 17.14
C THR A 526 -0.42 33.06 16.72
N PHE A 527 -0.75 32.19 17.67
CA PHE A 527 -1.59 31.01 17.37
C PHE A 527 -2.95 31.40 16.80
N CYS A 528 -3.65 32.35 17.42
CA CYS A 528 -5.00 32.73 17.01
C CYS A 528 -5.03 33.35 15.62
N LEU A 529 -4.22 34.38 15.36
CA LEU A 529 -4.21 35.09 14.09
C LEU A 529 -3.77 34.17 12.95
N THR A 530 -2.73 33.35 13.16
CA THR A 530 -2.32 32.32 12.19
C THR A 530 -3.44 31.34 11.91
N SER A 531 -4.09 30.82 12.95
CA SER A 531 -5.22 29.91 12.77
C SER A 531 -6.38 30.56 12.01
N LEU A 532 -6.68 31.84 12.28
CA LEU A 532 -7.77 32.57 11.62
C LEU A 532 -7.51 32.74 10.12
N TYR A 533 -6.38 33.33 9.70
CA TYR A 533 -6.13 33.53 8.25
C TYR A 533 -5.81 32.22 7.51
N THR A 534 -5.34 31.18 8.21
CA THR A 534 -5.10 29.84 7.62
C THR A 534 -6.42 29.12 7.35
N HIS A 535 -7.32 29.09 8.33
CA HIS A 535 -8.44 28.15 8.35
C HIS A 535 -9.79 28.75 7.96
N LEU A 536 -9.95 30.08 8.07
CA LEU A 536 -11.19 30.71 7.66
C LEU A 536 -11.23 30.85 6.13
N PRO A 537 -12.40 30.62 5.50
CA PRO A 537 -12.57 30.83 4.08
C PRO A 537 -12.25 32.28 3.70
N THR A 538 -11.71 32.48 2.51
CA THR A 538 -11.36 33.83 2.03
C THR A 538 -12.59 34.65 1.65
N SER A 539 -13.78 34.03 1.63
CA SER A 539 -15.06 34.75 1.57
C SER A 539 -15.43 35.42 2.90
N ILE A 540 -14.78 35.04 4.01
CA ILE A 540 -15.01 35.59 5.35
C ILE A 540 -13.88 36.56 5.72
N ILE A 541 -12.62 36.17 5.49
CA ILE A 541 -11.46 37.05 5.72
C ILE A 541 -10.93 37.57 4.40
N SER A 542 -11.01 38.90 4.22
CA SER A 542 -10.44 39.58 3.05
C SER A 542 -8.91 39.56 3.09
N LEU A 543 -8.30 39.71 1.91
CA LEU A 543 -6.84 39.76 1.78
C LEU A 543 -6.23 40.93 2.58
N GLU A 544 -6.93 42.06 2.68
CA GLU A 544 -6.50 43.23 3.45
C GLU A 544 -6.41 42.90 4.95
N VAL A 545 -7.45 42.27 5.50
CA VAL A 545 -7.46 41.85 6.91
C VAL A 545 -6.34 40.85 7.18
N ALA A 546 -6.14 39.87 6.29
CA ALA A 546 -5.06 38.88 6.45
C ALA A 546 -3.66 39.54 6.41
N LYS A 547 -3.44 40.52 5.54
CA LYS A 547 -2.18 41.29 5.49
C LYS A 547 -1.93 42.04 6.79
N GLU A 548 -2.95 42.67 7.36
CA GLU A 548 -2.82 43.36 8.64
C GLU A 548 -2.58 42.39 9.81
N MET A 549 -3.15 41.18 9.76
CA MET A 549 -2.79 40.11 10.72
C MET A 549 -1.31 39.73 10.63
N ILE A 550 -0.79 39.49 9.42
CA ILE A 550 0.62 39.14 9.21
C ILE A 550 1.54 40.27 9.65
N ARG A 551 1.21 41.50 9.26
CA ARG A 551 1.94 42.72 9.69
C ARG A 551 1.98 42.83 11.21
N LEU A 552 0.87 42.57 11.90
CA LEU A 552 0.83 42.61 13.36
C LEU A 552 1.77 41.58 13.99
N LEU A 553 1.88 40.37 13.42
CA LEU A 553 2.79 39.34 13.90
C LEU A 553 4.26 39.74 13.74
N GLU A 554 4.65 40.33 12.60
CA GLU A 554 6.00 40.87 12.37
C GLU A 554 6.32 42.02 13.36
N MET A 555 5.33 42.88 13.63
CA MET A 555 5.47 43.97 14.59
C MET A 555 5.61 43.44 16.03
N PHE A 556 4.93 42.36 16.40
CA PHE A 556 5.13 41.73 17.71
C PHE A 556 6.52 41.13 17.86
N GLN A 557 7.10 40.55 16.81
CA GLN A 557 8.49 40.08 16.83
C GLN A 557 9.45 41.25 17.06
N THR A 558 9.30 42.32 16.28
CA THR A 558 10.12 43.54 16.42
C THR A 558 10.01 44.13 17.82
N LEU A 559 8.79 44.24 18.34
CA LEU A 559 8.55 44.80 19.68
C LEU A 559 9.10 43.90 20.79
N GLY A 560 9.01 42.58 20.64
CA GLY A 560 9.59 41.61 21.56
C GLY A 560 11.13 41.69 21.63
N GLU A 561 11.81 41.87 20.48
CA GLU A 561 13.26 42.09 20.44
C GLU A 561 13.66 43.42 21.10
N LEU A 562 12.88 44.47 20.85
CA LEU A 562 13.08 45.78 21.49
C LEU A 562 12.89 45.72 23.01
N PHE A 563 11.94 44.92 23.50
CA PHE A 563 11.72 44.71 24.93
C PHE A 563 12.80 43.84 25.59
N ALA A 564 13.24 42.76 24.95
CA ALA A 564 14.31 41.89 25.47
C ALA A 564 15.66 42.61 25.57
N THR A 565 15.88 43.63 24.74
CA THR A 565 17.08 44.47 24.81
C THR A 565 17.00 45.55 25.88
N VAL A 566 15.82 45.87 26.43
CA VAL A 566 15.65 46.82 27.55
C VAL A 566 15.96 46.15 28.89
N GLU A 567 15.74 44.84 29.00
CA GLU A 567 16.13 44.02 30.16
C GLU A 567 17.65 44.07 30.47
N GLN A 568 18.48 44.44 29.49
CA GLN A 568 19.95 44.52 29.60
C GLN A 568 20.47 45.95 29.86
N SER A 569 19.62 46.98 29.81
CA SER A 569 20.02 48.39 29.98
C SER A 569 18.96 49.16 30.78
N GLU A 570 19.26 49.56 32.02
CA GLU A 570 18.50 50.47 32.90
C GLU A 570 16.98 50.66 32.64
N GLY A 571 16.21 49.56 32.58
CA GLY A 571 14.75 49.46 32.78
C GLY A 571 13.78 50.26 31.86
N LEU A 572 12.49 49.89 31.85
CA LEU A 572 11.45 50.57 31.04
C LEU A 572 11.06 51.97 31.56
N LYS A 573 11.75 52.48 32.58
CA LYS A 573 11.62 53.87 33.07
C LYS A 573 11.89 54.91 31.96
N GLU A 574 12.56 54.51 30.87
CA GLU A 574 12.75 55.33 29.68
C GLU A 574 11.54 55.43 28.74
N ILE A 575 10.50 54.61 28.83
CA ILE A 575 9.35 54.71 27.88
C ILE A 575 8.37 55.83 28.28
N LEU A 576 8.37 56.20 29.56
CA LEU A 576 7.57 57.29 30.13
C LEU A 576 8.02 58.67 29.61
N PRO A 577 7.12 59.66 29.51
CA PRO A 577 7.50 61.04 29.20
C PRO A 577 8.27 61.63 30.39
N GLY A 578 9.55 62.01 30.21
CA GLY A 578 10.25 62.85 31.20
C GLY A 578 11.73 62.57 31.49
N PHE A 579 12.27 61.37 31.20
CA PHE A 579 13.68 61.07 31.51
C PHE A 579 14.60 61.16 30.29
N ALA A 580 15.73 61.85 30.41
CA ALA A 580 16.71 62.07 29.34
C ALA A 580 17.79 60.96 29.33
N THR A 581 17.88 60.21 28.22
CA THR A 581 18.95 59.24 27.97
C THR A 581 19.42 59.24 26.51
N LYS A 582 20.59 58.64 26.26
CA LYS A 582 21.52 58.94 25.15
C LYS A 582 21.14 58.40 23.76
N ASN A 583 20.05 57.63 23.60
CA ASN A 583 19.69 57.01 22.31
C ASN A 583 18.27 57.37 21.81
N LYS A 584 18.11 58.60 21.32
CA LYS A 584 16.85 59.18 20.79
C LYS A 584 16.13 58.28 19.77
N THR A 585 16.89 57.61 18.89
CA THR A 585 16.38 56.79 17.79
C THR A 585 15.62 55.55 18.28
N ARG A 586 16.10 54.89 19.33
CA ARG A 586 15.49 53.65 19.87
C ARG A 586 14.14 53.92 20.53
N ARG A 587 14.04 55.02 21.29
CA ARG A 587 12.79 55.45 21.95
C ARG A 587 11.74 55.89 20.94
N LEU A 588 12.18 56.54 19.85
CA LEU A 588 11.31 56.89 18.73
C LEU A 588 10.77 55.62 18.06
N ASN A 589 11.63 54.64 17.76
CA ASN A 589 11.23 53.38 17.15
C ASN A 589 10.21 52.60 18.00
N ILE A 590 10.43 52.44 19.31
CA ILE A 590 9.46 51.75 20.19
C ILE A 590 8.12 52.48 20.22
N ARG A 591 8.11 53.82 20.32
CA ARG A 591 6.87 54.61 20.30
C ARG A 591 6.13 54.49 18.97
N THR A 592 6.84 54.58 17.85
CA THR A 592 6.27 54.43 16.50
C THR A 592 5.70 53.04 16.30
N THR A 593 6.46 51.97 16.57
CA THR A 593 5.97 50.58 16.44
C THR A 593 4.80 50.29 17.37
N LYS A 594 4.85 50.77 18.63
CA LYS A 594 3.73 50.64 19.58
C LYS A 594 2.46 51.33 19.07
N THR A 595 2.56 52.57 18.58
CA THR A 595 1.40 53.31 18.08
C THR A 595 0.81 52.68 16.83
N GLU A 596 1.65 52.16 15.93
CA GLU A 596 1.17 51.37 14.81
C GLU A 596 0.51 50.06 15.27
N CYS A 597 1.08 49.32 16.22
CA CYS A 597 0.49 48.07 16.74
C CYS A 597 -0.93 48.32 17.26
N LEU A 598 -1.13 49.40 18.02
CA LEU A 598 -2.43 49.77 18.56
C LEU A 598 -3.45 50.10 17.47
N LYS A 599 -3.02 50.74 16.37
CA LYS A 599 -3.90 51.00 15.22
C LYS A 599 -4.35 49.69 14.56
N VAL A 600 -3.41 48.78 14.31
CA VAL A 600 -3.70 47.48 13.68
C VAL A 600 -4.58 46.62 14.60
N LEU A 601 -4.32 46.58 15.91
CA LEU A 601 -5.14 45.86 16.88
C LEU A 601 -6.60 46.35 16.90
N LYS A 602 -6.81 47.67 16.87
CA LYS A 602 -8.15 48.27 16.80
C LYS A 602 -8.85 47.91 15.49
N PHE A 603 -8.15 48.05 14.37
CA PHE A 603 -8.67 47.66 13.05
C PHE A 603 -9.08 46.18 12.99
N LEU A 604 -8.26 45.26 13.49
CA LEU A 604 -8.57 43.82 13.50
C LEU A 604 -9.74 43.49 14.42
N ASN A 605 -9.87 44.18 15.56
CA ASN A 605 -11.01 43.99 16.46
C ASN A 605 -12.36 44.37 15.81
N GLU A 606 -12.36 45.38 14.95
CA GLU A 606 -13.54 45.86 14.24
C GLU A 606 -13.82 45.06 12.96
N SER A 607 -12.77 44.60 12.27
CA SER A 607 -12.88 43.98 10.93
C SER A 607 -13.22 42.49 10.95
N ILE A 608 -12.95 41.77 12.06
CA ILE A 608 -13.18 40.32 12.15
C ILE A 608 -14.57 40.06 12.76
N SER A 609 -15.55 39.79 11.90
CA SER A 609 -16.88 39.32 12.31
C SER A 609 -16.99 37.80 12.14
N LEU A 610 -16.98 37.06 13.25
CA LEU A 610 -17.24 35.62 13.26
C LEU A 610 -18.60 35.33 13.92
N PRO A 611 -19.37 34.35 13.41
CA PRO A 611 -20.55 33.86 14.11
C PRO A 611 -20.15 33.28 15.48
N ASP A 612 -21.07 33.30 16.45
CA ASP A 612 -20.88 32.64 17.75
C ASP A 612 -20.92 31.12 17.55
N LEU A 613 -19.75 30.55 17.24
CA LEU A 613 -19.58 29.12 17.01
C LEU A 613 -19.04 28.48 18.29
N ILE A 614 -19.96 28.02 19.14
CA ILE A 614 -19.62 27.47 20.47
C ILE A 614 -19.32 25.97 20.37
N GLU A 615 -20.04 25.25 19.51
CA GLU A 615 -19.94 23.80 19.40
C GLU A 615 -19.14 23.34 18.17
N ASP A 616 -18.38 22.24 18.31
CA ASP A 616 -17.57 21.65 17.24
C ASP A 616 -18.40 21.33 15.99
N TYR A 617 -19.66 20.90 16.14
CA TYR A 617 -20.57 20.65 15.01
C TYR A 617 -20.90 21.91 14.22
N GLN A 618 -21.12 23.04 14.89
CA GLN A 618 -21.40 24.33 14.25
C GLN A 618 -20.19 24.80 13.45
N ILE A 619 -18.99 24.73 14.04
CA ILE A 619 -17.72 25.07 13.37
C ILE A 619 -17.51 24.18 12.15
N ARG A 620 -17.76 22.87 12.28
CA ARG A 620 -17.65 21.92 11.18
C ARG A 620 -18.57 22.28 10.02
N SER A 621 -19.84 22.53 10.32
CA SER A 621 -20.86 22.92 9.36
C SER A 621 -20.46 24.23 8.66
N PHE A 622 -20.00 25.22 9.43
CA PHE A 622 -19.47 26.48 8.92
C PHE A 622 -18.30 26.28 7.94
N CYS A 623 -17.31 25.46 8.30
CA CYS A 623 -16.16 25.16 7.44
C CYS A 623 -16.58 24.51 6.12
N LEU A 624 -17.48 23.53 6.15
CA LEU A 624 -17.99 22.85 4.95
C LEU A 624 -18.81 23.79 4.06
N LYS A 625 -19.65 24.65 4.67
CA LYS A 625 -20.42 25.67 3.96
C LYS A 625 -19.54 26.76 3.35
N GLY A 626 -18.39 27.06 3.93
CA GLY A 626 -17.45 28.07 3.43
C GLY A 626 -16.45 27.55 2.38
N ALA A 627 -16.17 26.25 2.35
CA ALA A 627 -15.13 25.68 1.47
C ALA A 627 -15.47 25.74 -0.02
N CYS A 628 -14.49 26.08 -0.85
CA CYS A 628 -14.56 26.01 -2.31
C CYS A 628 -14.29 24.60 -2.82
N LEU A 629 -13.25 23.94 -2.29
CA LEU A 629 -12.92 22.56 -2.66
C LEU A 629 -13.12 21.64 -1.46
N ILE A 630 -13.84 20.55 -1.68
CA ILE A 630 -14.13 19.55 -0.65
C ILE A 630 -13.61 18.19 -1.10
N PHE A 631 -12.87 17.49 -0.24
CA PHE A 631 -12.27 16.19 -0.51
C PHE A 631 -12.78 15.14 0.48
N CYS A 632 -13.30 14.03 -0.04
CA CYS A 632 -13.68 12.86 0.77
C CYS A 632 -13.81 11.61 -0.10
N THR A 633 -14.04 10.43 0.50
CA THR A 633 -14.39 9.25 -0.28
C THR A 633 -15.81 9.34 -0.83
N ALA A 634 -16.10 8.68 -1.95
CA ALA A 634 -17.44 8.69 -2.57
C ALA A 634 -18.54 8.33 -1.55
N SER A 635 -18.37 7.24 -0.80
CA SER A 635 -19.23 6.87 0.32
C SER A 635 -19.38 7.97 1.39
N SER A 636 -18.31 8.68 1.76
CA SER A 636 -18.37 9.69 2.83
C SER A 636 -19.03 11.00 2.42
N SER A 637 -19.21 11.24 1.12
CA SER A 637 -19.94 12.40 0.60
C SER A 637 -21.40 12.46 1.06
N ILE A 638 -21.97 11.35 1.56
CA ILE A 638 -23.29 11.32 2.20
C ILE A 638 -23.42 12.37 3.32
N LYS A 639 -22.33 12.69 4.03
CA LYS A 639 -22.30 13.69 5.11
C LYS A 639 -22.58 15.13 4.59
N LEU A 640 -22.58 15.35 3.28
CA LEU A 640 -22.87 16.64 2.63
C LEU A 640 -24.33 16.78 2.18
N HIS A 641 -25.16 15.74 2.36
CA HIS A 641 -26.62 15.79 2.10
C HIS A 641 -27.40 16.45 3.24
N THR A 642 -26.73 17.20 4.11
CA THR A 642 -27.35 17.86 5.27
C THR A 642 -28.06 19.17 4.87
N GLU A 643 -29.19 19.44 5.52
CA GLU A 643 -29.96 20.67 5.30
C GLU A 643 -29.10 21.93 5.53
N GLY A 644 -29.20 22.88 4.61
CA GLY A 644 -28.47 24.14 4.68
C GLY A 644 -27.01 24.10 4.22
N MET A 645 -26.55 22.99 3.62
CA MET A 645 -25.28 22.98 2.87
C MET A 645 -25.34 23.90 1.66
N THR A 646 -24.30 24.70 1.45
CA THR A 646 -24.18 25.54 0.26
C THR A 646 -24.08 24.66 -0.98
N PRO A 647 -24.90 24.88 -2.03
CA PRO A 647 -24.93 24.02 -3.22
C PRO A 647 -23.54 23.87 -3.87
N LEU A 648 -23.29 22.68 -4.39
CA LEU A 648 -22.06 22.36 -5.13
C LEU A 648 -22.35 22.48 -6.62
N GLU A 649 -21.44 23.05 -7.40
CA GLU A 649 -21.63 23.23 -8.85
C GLU A 649 -21.15 22.00 -9.64
N MET A 650 -20.04 21.41 -9.18
CA MET A 650 -19.31 20.37 -9.90
C MET A 650 -18.86 19.24 -8.96
N VAL A 651 -18.83 18.03 -9.51
CA VAL A 651 -18.23 16.86 -8.86
C VAL A 651 -17.12 16.28 -9.74
N VAL A 652 -15.99 15.98 -9.13
CA VAL A 652 -14.83 15.33 -9.74
C VAL A 652 -14.60 13.99 -9.05
N ILE A 653 -14.70 12.90 -9.80
CA ILE A 653 -14.50 11.55 -9.27
C ILE A 653 -13.21 10.98 -9.85
N ASP A 654 -12.16 10.89 -9.03
CA ASP A 654 -10.91 10.23 -9.40
C ASP A 654 -11.01 8.72 -9.16
N GLU A 655 -10.28 7.93 -9.97
CA GLU A 655 -10.39 6.47 -10.01
C GLU A 655 -11.84 5.95 -10.15
N ALA A 656 -12.66 6.68 -10.93
CA ALA A 656 -14.09 6.41 -11.12
C ALA A 656 -14.38 5.01 -11.70
N ALA A 657 -13.42 4.42 -12.42
CA ALA A 657 -13.53 3.06 -12.96
C ALA A 657 -13.51 1.96 -11.87
N GLN A 658 -13.09 2.29 -10.64
CA GLN A 658 -13.04 1.35 -9.51
C GLN A 658 -14.25 1.47 -8.57
N LEU A 659 -15.17 2.40 -8.83
CA LEU A 659 -16.40 2.56 -8.06
C LEU A 659 -17.52 1.70 -8.63
N LYS A 660 -18.32 1.08 -7.75
CA LYS A 660 -19.62 0.54 -8.15
C LYS A 660 -20.48 1.70 -8.62
N GLU A 661 -21.26 1.50 -9.68
CA GLU A 661 -22.13 2.57 -10.20
C GLU A 661 -23.13 3.07 -9.14
N CYS A 662 -23.68 2.16 -8.32
CA CYS A 662 -24.55 2.52 -7.20
C CYS A 662 -23.84 3.40 -6.14
N GLU A 663 -22.54 3.22 -5.90
CA GLU A 663 -21.76 4.05 -4.99
C GLU A 663 -21.52 5.47 -5.57
N SER A 664 -21.38 5.57 -6.89
CA SER A 664 -21.27 6.86 -7.57
C SER A 664 -22.54 7.71 -7.43
N THR A 665 -23.70 7.08 -7.19
CA THR A 665 -24.96 7.83 -7.00
C THR A 665 -24.97 8.69 -5.73
N ILE A 666 -24.16 8.38 -4.73
CA ILE A 666 -24.10 9.13 -3.47
C ILE A 666 -23.64 10.58 -3.72
N PRO A 667 -22.48 10.84 -4.33
CA PRO A 667 -22.07 12.21 -4.62
C PRO A 667 -22.87 12.84 -5.76
N LEU A 668 -23.35 12.06 -6.75
CA LEU A 668 -24.09 12.60 -7.91
C LEU A 668 -25.44 13.23 -7.56
N GLN A 669 -25.98 12.93 -6.38
CA GLN A 669 -27.27 13.44 -5.90
C GLN A 669 -27.19 14.71 -5.07
N LEU A 670 -26.00 15.29 -4.89
CA LEU A 670 -25.83 16.46 -4.04
C LEU A 670 -26.54 17.71 -4.60
N PRO A 671 -27.07 18.58 -3.72
CA PRO A 671 -27.77 19.79 -4.13
C PRO A 671 -26.92 20.72 -5.00
N GLY A 672 -27.52 21.24 -6.08
CA GLY A 672 -26.90 22.21 -6.99
C GLY A 672 -26.03 21.64 -8.10
N LEU A 673 -25.64 20.36 -8.03
CA LEU A 673 -24.74 19.77 -9.02
C LEU A 673 -25.29 19.86 -10.44
N ARG A 674 -24.46 20.38 -11.36
CA ARG A 674 -24.76 20.49 -12.80
C ARG A 674 -23.80 19.69 -13.67
N HIS A 675 -22.55 19.54 -13.23
CA HIS A 675 -21.53 18.85 -14.02
C HIS A 675 -20.80 17.79 -13.22
N ALA A 676 -20.45 16.69 -13.89
CA ALA A 676 -19.62 15.62 -13.32
C ALA A 676 -18.42 15.34 -14.23
N ILE A 677 -17.25 15.17 -13.63
CA ILE A 677 -16.02 14.78 -14.32
C ILE A 677 -15.58 13.45 -13.73
N LEU A 678 -15.57 12.40 -14.54
CA LEU A 678 -15.16 11.06 -14.15
C LEU A 678 -13.78 10.81 -14.74
N ILE A 679 -12.80 10.51 -13.89
CA ILE A 679 -11.43 10.21 -14.28
C ILE A 679 -11.12 8.77 -13.88
N GLY A 680 -10.63 7.96 -14.81
CA GLY A 680 -10.39 6.56 -14.53
C GLY A 680 -9.72 5.80 -15.67
N ASP A 681 -9.65 4.48 -15.51
CA ASP A 681 -9.15 3.56 -16.51
C ASP A 681 -9.91 2.23 -16.44
N GLU A 682 -10.83 2.02 -17.38
CA GLU A 682 -11.65 0.79 -17.45
C GLU A 682 -10.84 -0.45 -17.85
N LYS A 683 -9.58 -0.28 -18.27
CA LYS A 683 -8.65 -1.39 -18.54
C LYS A 683 -7.92 -1.88 -17.28
N GLN A 684 -8.13 -1.26 -16.12
CA GLN A 684 -7.65 -1.74 -14.82
C GLN A 684 -8.79 -2.41 -14.04
N LEU A 685 -8.48 -2.85 -12.81
CA LEU A 685 -9.40 -3.61 -11.96
C LEU A 685 -10.70 -2.83 -11.69
N PRO A 686 -11.88 -3.46 -11.87
CA PRO A 686 -13.18 -2.88 -11.55
C PRO A 686 -13.41 -2.92 -10.03
N ALA A 687 -14.58 -2.47 -9.60
CA ALA A 687 -14.96 -2.58 -8.20
C ALA A 687 -15.01 -4.04 -7.74
N MET A 688 -14.50 -4.31 -6.54
CA MET A 688 -14.53 -5.66 -5.97
C MET A 688 -15.97 -6.08 -5.63
N VAL A 689 -16.35 -7.27 -6.09
CA VAL A 689 -17.62 -7.93 -5.81
C VAL A 689 -17.33 -9.29 -5.17
N GLN A 690 -18.00 -9.59 -4.05
CA GLN A 690 -17.82 -10.85 -3.35
C GLN A 690 -18.74 -11.94 -3.90
N SER A 691 -20.00 -11.62 -4.19
CA SER A 691 -20.95 -12.60 -4.70
C SER A 691 -20.70 -12.93 -6.16
N LYS A 692 -20.61 -14.22 -6.48
CA LYS A 692 -20.59 -14.71 -7.86
C LYS A 692 -21.90 -14.42 -8.61
N ILE A 693 -23.02 -14.28 -7.89
CA ILE A 693 -24.31 -13.90 -8.47
C ILE A 693 -24.22 -12.44 -8.91
N CYS A 694 -23.71 -11.56 -8.05
CA CYS A 694 -23.49 -10.15 -8.38
C CYS A 694 -22.41 -9.93 -9.44
N GLU A 695 -21.37 -10.77 -9.49
CA GLU A 695 -20.34 -10.73 -10.54
C GLU A 695 -20.96 -11.00 -11.92
N LYS A 696 -21.83 -12.02 -12.02
CA LYS A 696 -22.59 -12.31 -13.25
C LYS A 696 -23.60 -11.23 -13.62
N ALA A 697 -24.16 -10.54 -12.63
CA ALA A 697 -25.11 -9.45 -12.83
C ALA A 697 -24.46 -8.10 -13.17
N GLU A 698 -23.13 -8.07 -13.33
CA GLU A 698 -22.33 -6.86 -13.58
C GLU A 698 -22.43 -5.79 -12.47
N PHE A 699 -22.67 -6.19 -11.21
CA PHE A 699 -22.75 -5.25 -10.09
C PHE A 699 -21.45 -4.47 -9.83
N GLY A 700 -20.32 -5.04 -10.25
CA GLY A 700 -19.00 -4.42 -10.16
C GLY A 700 -18.72 -3.41 -11.27
N ARG A 701 -19.56 -3.32 -12.31
CA ARG A 701 -19.38 -2.39 -13.43
C ARG A 701 -19.49 -0.95 -12.92
N SER A 702 -18.52 -0.14 -13.33
CA SER A 702 -18.51 1.28 -12.96
C SER A 702 -19.38 2.12 -13.90
N LEU A 703 -19.83 3.28 -13.41
CA LEU A 703 -20.49 4.27 -14.24
C LEU A 703 -19.59 4.70 -15.41
N PHE A 704 -18.28 4.82 -15.15
CA PHE A 704 -17.29 5.15 -16.18
C PHE A 704 -17.30 4.11 -17.32
N GLU A 705 -17.20 2.83 -16.97
CA GLU A 705 -17.19 1.73 -17.93
C GLU A 705 -18.49 1.66 -18.73
N ARG A 706 -19.65 1.76 -18.08
CA ARG A 706 -20.95 1.74 -18.77
C ARG A 706 -21.08 2.88 -19.78
N LEU A 707 -20.68 4.11 -19.42
CA LEU A 707 -20.70 5.25 -20.34
C LEU A 707 -19.73 5.05 -21.51
N VAL A 708 -18.57 4.43 -21.29
CA VAL A 708 -17.65 4.08 -22.38
C VAL A 708 -18.28 3.06 -23.33
N THR A 709 -18.97 2.03 -22.81
CA THR A 709 -19.70 1.04 -23.61
C THR A 709 -20.81 1.67 -24.45
N LEU A 710 -21.53 2.64 -23.88
CA LEU A 710 -22.56 3.44 -24.58
C LEU A 710 -21.99 4.43 -25.61
N GLY A 711 -20.67 4.48 -25.80
CA GLY A 711 -20.04 5.33 -26.82
C GLY A 711 -19.76 6.77 -26.39
N HIS A 712 -19.86 7.11 -25.10
CA HIS A 712 -19.50 8.45 -24.63
C HIS A 712 -18.02 8.75 -24.92
N LYS A 713 -17.77 9.90 -25.56
CA LYS A 713 -16.41 10.35 -25.86
C LYS A 713 -15.60 10.56 -24.58
N LYS A 714 -14.43 9.96 -24.54
CA LYS A 714 -13.45 10.10 -23.45
C LYS A 714 -12.20 10.81 -23.93
N LEU A 715 -11.71 11.76 -23.14
CA LEU A 715 -10.46 12.47 -23.38
C LEU A 715 -9.31 11.60 -22.91
N LEU A 716 -8.46 11.14 -23.84
CA LEU A 716 -7.34 10.25 -23.53
C LEU A 716 -6.11 11.05 -23.11
N LEU A 717 -5.57 10.76 -21.92
CA LEU A 717 -4.21 11.16 -21.55
C LEU A 717 -3.23 10.21 -22.22
N ASN A 718 -2.55 10.67 -23.26
CA ASN A 718 -1.84 9.80 -24.20
C ASN A 718 -0.32 9.72 -23.99
N VAL A 719 0.26 10.35 -22.96
CA VAL A 719 1.71 10.28 -22.67
C VAL A 719 1.94 9.69 -21.28
N GLN A 720 2.77 8.64 -21.16
CA GLN A 720 3.14 8.02 -19.89
C GLN A 720 4.54 8.45 -19.43
N TYR A 721 4.67 8.75 -18.14
CA TYR A 721 5.88 9.32 -17.52
C TYR A 721 6.50 8.42 -16.43
N ARG A 722 6.06 7.15 -16.33
CA ARG A 722 6.40 6.25 -15.22
C ARG A 722 7.30 5.10 -15.65
N MET A 723 6.87 4.35 -16.65
CA MET A 723 7.47 3.08 -17.02
C MET A 723 8.63 3.31 -17.98
N HIS A 724 9.71 2.56 -17.81
CA HIS A 724 10.73 2.45 -18.84
C HIS A 724 10.11 1.97 -20.17
N PRO A 725 10.53 2.45 -21.36
CA PRO A 725 9.93 2.08 -22.65
C PRO A 725 9.85 0.56 -22.92
N LYS A 726 10.84 -0.22 -22.45
CA LYS A 726 10.81 -1.69 -22.55
C LYS A 726 9.68 -2.34 -21.74
N ILE A 727 9.18 -1.67 -20.70
CA ILE A 727 8.07 -2.14 -19.87
C ILE A 727 6.74 -1.70 -20.50
N SER A 728 6.60 -0.42 -20.88
CA SER A 728 5.35 0.14 -21.41
C SER A 728 4.93 -0.44 -22.77
N LEU A 729 5.88 -0.94 -23.56
CA LEU A 729 5.66 -1.45 -24.92
C LEU A 729 4.56 -2.52 -25.00
N PHE A 730 4.62 -3.55 -24.17
CA PHE A 730 3.65 -4.66 -24.21
C PHE A 730 2.25 -4.21 -23.73
N PRO A 731 2.09 -3.59 -22.54
CA PRO A 731 0.78 -3.08 -22.12
C PRO A 731 0.13 -2.11 -23.10
N ASN A 732 0.93 -1.20 -23.69
CA ASN A 732 0.42 -0.25 -24.67
C ASN A 732 -0.13 -0.95 -25.93
N ARG A 733 0.56 -1.97 -26.42
CA ARG A 733 0.12 -2.74 -27.59
C ARG A 733 -1.16 -3.52 -27.29
N GLU A 734 -1.19 -4.28 -26.19
CA GLU A 734 -2.27 -5.24 -25.93
C GLU A 734 -3.52 -4.60 -25.31
N PHE A 735 -3.38 -3.61 -24.42
CA PHE A 735 -4.52 -3.02 -23.70
C PHE A 735 -4.98 -1.68 -24.26
N TYR A 736 -4.06 -0.92 -24.88
CA TYR A 736 -4.30 0.48 -25.26
C TYR A 736 -4.14 0.75 -26.77
N GLN A 737 -4.08 -0.29 -27.61
CA GLN A 737 -4.06 -0.18 -29.07
C GLN A 737 -2.95 0.74 -29.60
N LYS A 738 -1.79 0.78 -28.92
CA LYS A 738 -0.65 1.66 -29.24
C LYS A 738 -0.97 3.17 -29.20
N LYS A 739 -2.02 3.58 -28.50
CA LYS A 739 -2.42 5.00 -28.38
C LYS A 739 -1.59 5.79 -27.35
N ILE A 740 -0.73 5.13 -26.59
CA ILE A 740 0.08 5.75 -25.54
C ILE A 740 1.51 5.96 -26.02
N MET A 741 2.07 7.12 -25.70
CA MET A 741 3.44 7.52 -26.02
C MET A 741 4.27 7.55 -24.74
N ASP A 742 5.57 7.28 -24.85
CA ASP A 742 6.50 7.45 -23.73
C ASP A 742 6.99 8.91 -23.65
N GLY A 743 6.92 9.50 -22.47
CA GLY A 743 7.34 10.87 -22.19
C GLY A 743 8.86 11.07 -22.30
N PRO A 744 9.32 12.33 -22.44
CA PRO A 744 10.75 12.63 -22.59
C PRO A 744 11.58 12.21 -21.37
N ASN A 745 11.00 12.24 -20.17
CA ASN A 745 11.68 11.85 -18.94
C ASN A 745 12.07 10.36 -18.94
N VAL A 746 11.20 9.47 -19.43
CA VAL A 746 11.44 8.01 -19.44
C VAL A 746 12.29 7.55 -20.63
N LYS A 747 12.40 8.38 -21.68
CA LYS A 747 13.27 8.15 -22.84
C LYS A 747 14.72 8.56 -22.60
N SER A 748 14.96 9.38 -21.59
CA SER A 748 16.32 9.85 -21.26
C SER A 748 17.19 8.70 -20.77
N ALA A 749 18.46 8.68 -21.20
CA ALA A 749 19.45 7.72 -20.70
C ALA A 749 19.64 7.81 -19.18
N ALA A 750 19.41 8.98 -18.57
CA ALA A 750 19.46 9.17 -17.12
C ALA A 750 18.32 8.45 -16.36
N TYR A 751 17.26 8.04 -17.06
CA TYR A 751 16.15 7.29 -16.48
C TYR A 751 16.43 5.78 -16.41
N GLU A 752 17.32 5.26 -17.26
CA GLU A 752 17.69 3.84 -17.22
C GLU A 752 18.44 3.56 -15.91
N LYS A 753 17.86 2.70 -15.08
CA LYS A 753 18.48 2.21 -13.85
C LYS A 753 18.68 0.70 -13.94
N ARG A 754 19.87 0.24 -13.55
CA ARG A 754 20.18 -1.17 -13.35
C ARG A 754 20.55 -1.39 -11.90
N PHE A 755 19.75 -2.19 -11.21
CA PHE A 755 19.95 -2.47 -9.78
C PHE A 755 20.72 -3.76 -9.53
N LEU A 756 20.79 -4.66 -10.52
CA LEU A 756 21.58 -5.89 -10.49
C LEU A 756 22.38 -6.02 -11.78
N THR A 757 23.48 -6.77 -11.74
CA THR A 757 24.32 -7.08 -12.90
C THR A 757 23.83 -8.35 -13.61
N GLY A 758 23.97 -8.40 -14.95
CA GLY A 758 23.55 -9.53 -15.78
C GLY A 758 22.31 -9.23 -16.62
N ASP A 759 22.24 -9.85 -17.81
CA ASP A 759 21.17 -9.57 -18.79
C ASP A 759 19.78 -9.99 -18.31
N ILE A 760 19.73 -11.02 -17.47
CA ILE A 760 18.51 -11.50 -16.79
C ILE A 760 17.85 -10.41 -15.93
N PHE A 761 18.58 -9.39 -15.48
CA PHE A 761 18.08 -8.28 -14.66
C PHE A 761 17.97 -6.95 -15.42
N GLY A 762 17.62 -6.99 -16.70
CA GLY A 762 17.29 -5.81 -17.50
C GLY A 762 16.03 -5.05 -17.04
N SER A 763 15.68 -3.97 -17.74
CA SER A 763 14.45 -3.19 -17.43
C SER A 763 13.17 -4.01 -17.58
N TYR A 764 13.17 -5.03 -18.43
CA TYR A 764 12.08 -5.96 -18.61
C TYR A 764 12.67 -7.36 -18.85
N SER A 765 12.29 -8.32 -18.00
CA SER A 765 12.76 -9.71 -18.12
C SER A 765 11.64 -10.68 -17.76
N PHE A 766 11.51 -11.73 -18.57
CA PHE A 766 10.77 -12.93 -18.20
C PHE A 766 11.78 -14.01 -17.79
N ILE A 767 11.67 -14.47 -16.55
CA ILE A 767 12.56 -15.46 -15.92
C ILE A 767 11.80 -16.78 -15.79
N ASN A 768 12.17 -17.76 -16.62
CA ASN A 768 11.56 -19.06 -16.63
C ASN A 768 11.98 -19.89 -15.41
N VAL A 769 11.00 -20.36 -14.64
CA VAL A 769 11.20 -21.26 -13.49
C VAL A 769 10.51 -22.59 -13.79
N SER A 770 11.28 -23.57 -14.26
CA SER A 770 10.78 -24.87 -14.73
C SER A 770 10.67 -25.93 -13.62
N GLY A 771 11.41 -25.80 -12.52
CA GLY A 771 11.50 -26.81 -11.44
C GLY A 771 10.57 -26.61 -10.24
N GLY A 772 9.50 -25.81 -10.37
CA GLY A 772 8.56 -25.55 -9.26
C GLY A 772 7.31 -26.41 -9.33
N ASN A 773 6.79 -26.85 -8.18
CA ASN A 773 5.50 -27.54 -8.06
C ASN A 773 4.42 -26.58 -7.54
N GLU A 774 3.21 -26.68 -8.10
CA GLU A 774 2.02 -26.03 -7.55
C GLU A 774 1.56 -26.75 -6.28
N GLU A 775 1.51 -26.03 -5.17
CA GLU A 775 0.91 -26.50 -3.91
C GLU A 775 -0.32 -25.66 -3.56
N HIS A 776 -1.23 -26.21 -2.75
CA HIS A 776 -2.38 -25.49 -2.23
C HIS A 776 -2.25 -25.29 -0.71
N ASP A 777 -2.67 -24.12 -0.21
CA ASP A 777 -2.85 -23.90 1.23
C ASP A 777 -4.18 -24.48 1.76
N ASP A 778 -4.41 -24.37 3.08
CA ASP A 778 -5.65 -24.81 3.74
C ASP A 778 -6.93 -24.14 3.19
N LYS A 779 -6.80 -23.07 2.39
CA LYS A 779 -7.88 -22.33 1.73
C LYS A 779 -7.94 -22.60 0.22
N HIS A 780 -7.26 -23.64 -0.26
CA HIS A 780 -7.12 -24.00 -1.67
C HIS A 780 -6.45 -22.92 -2.56
N SER A 781 -5.78 -21.93 -1.98
CA SER A 781 -5.02 -20.93 -2.73
C SER A 781 -3.66 -21.49 -3.13
N SER A 782 -3.25 -21.24 -4.38
CA SER A 782 -2.03 -21.81 -4.95
C SER A 782 -0.76 -21.07 -4.52
N ARG A 783 0.32 -21.81 -4.31
CA ARG A 783 1.68 -21.30 -4.10
C ARG A 783 2.70 -22.12 -4.87
N ASN A 784 3.86 -21.52 -5.13
CA ASN A 784 5.01 -22.16 -5.76
C ASN A 784 6.25 -21.79 -4.97
N LYS A 785 6.76 -22.73 -4.18
CA LYS A 785 7.87 -22.50 -3.26
C LYS A 785 9.18 -22.19 -4.00
N ALA A 786 9.39 -22.78 -5.18
CA ALA A 786 10.57 -22.49 -6.01
C ALA A 786 10.56 -21.03 -6.46
N GLU A 787 9.43 -20.53 -7.00
CA GLU A 787 9.30 -19.12 -7.33
C GLU A 787 9.50 -18.23 -6.10
N ALA A 788 8.90 -18.56 -4.95
CA ALA A 788 9.02 -17.76 -3.73
C ALA A 788 10.46 -17.64 -3.22
N LEU A 789 11.25 -18.70 -3.34
CA LEU A 789 12.68 -18.70 -2.97
C LEU A 789 13.53 -17.91 -3.96
N VAL A 790 13.25 -18.00 -5.26
CA VAL A 790 13.92 -17.16 -6.27
C VAL A 790 13.62 -15.69 -6.02
N VAL A 791 12.35 -15.33 -5.72
CA VAL A 791 11.99 -13.95 -5.32
C VAL A 791 12.81 -13.51 -4.12
N ALA A 792 12.92 -14.34 -3.08
CA ALA A 792 13.68 -14.00 -1.88
C ALA A 792 15.18 -13.81 -2.15
N GLU A 793 15.78 -14.63 -3.01
CA GLU A 793 17.18 -14.51 -3.43
C GLU A 793 17.42 -13.23 -4.24
N ILE A 794 16.51 -12.88 -5.17
CA ILE A 794 16.59 -11.62 -5.91
C ILE A 794 16.54 -10.43 -4.95
N VAL A 795 15.61 -10.42 -3.99
CA VAL A 795 15.51 -9.35 -2.97
C VAL A 795 16.79 -9.28 -2.13
N ALA A 796 17.36 -10.41 -1.73
CA ALA A 796 18.61 -10.45 -0.98
C ALA A 796 19.79 -9.88 -1.79
N ASN A 797 19.84 -10.15 -3.09
CA ASN A 797 20.86 -9.59 -3.98
C ASN A 797 20.68 -8.08 -4.17
N LEU A 798 19.44 -7.59 -4.33
CA LEU A 798 19.13 -6.16 -4.38
C LEU A 798 19.58 -5.45 -3.11
N HIS A 799 19.36 -6.07 -1.94
CA HIS A 799 19.79 -5.50 -0.67
C HIS A 799 21.32 -5.45 -0.54
N LYS A 800 22.03 -6.49 -0.99
CA LYS A 800 23.52 -6.50 -1.03
C LYS A 800 24.05 -5.39 -1.93
N GLU A 801 23.49 -5.23 -3.13
CA GLU A 801 23.88 -4.16 -4.05
C GLU A 801 23.55 -2.78 -3.47
N TYR A 802 22.40 -2.61 -2.81
CA TYR A 802 22.06 -1.38 -2.09
C TYR A 802 23.09 -1.05 -1.00
N ILE A 803 23.51 -2.03 -0.19
CA ILE A 803 24.53 -1.81 0.86
C ILE A 803 25.84 -1.29 0.23
N SER A 804 26.22 -1.83 -0.92
CA SER A 804 27.47 -1.47 -1.62
C SER A 804 27.41 -0.13 -2.35
N SER A 805 26.31 0.16 -3.05
CA SER A 805 26.16 1.33 -3.92
C SER A 805 25.52 2.53 -3.22
N LYS A 806 24.81 2.30 -2.10
CA LYS A 806 23.93 3.26 -1.42
C LYS A 806 22.83 3.85 -2.32
N GLN A 807 22.55 3.21 -3.45
CA GLN A 807 21.47 3.62 -4.34
C GLN A 807 20.13 3.22 -3.74
N LYS A 808 19.27 4.21 -3.45
CA LYS A 808 17.92 3.93 -2.93
C LYS A 808 17.11 3.05 -3.89
N VAL A 809 16.46 2.02 -3.35
CA VAL A 809 15.64 1.08 -4.13
C VAL A 809 14.38 0.71 -3.37
N ARG A 810 13.23 0.82 -4.03
CA ARG A 810 11.96 0.30 -3.52
C ARG A 810 11.51 -0.89 -4.35
N VAL A 811 11.21 -2.00 -3.70
CA VAL A 811 10.95 -3.29 -4.33
C VAL A 811 9.53 -3.74 -4.02
N GLY A 812 8.74 -4.05 -5.05
CA GLY A 812 7.43 -4.65 -4.90
C GLY A 812 7.42 -6.09 -5.39
N CYS A 813 7.04 -7.03 -4.52
CA CYS A 813 6.82 -8.43 -4.90
C CYS A 813 5.32 -8.67 -5.00
N ILE A 814 4.83 -9.00 -6.20
CA ILE A 814 3.40 -9.16 -6.47
C ILE A 814 3.06 -10.56 -6.96
N SER A 815 1.93 -11.09 -6.50
CA SER A 815 1.38 -12.35 -6.99
C SER A 815 -0.16 -12.30 -7.04
N PRO A 816 -0.82 -13.00 -7.99
CA PRO A 816 -2.28 -13.10 -7.99
C PRO A 816 -2.83 -13.88 -6.79
N TYR A 817 -2.01 -14.71 -6.14
CA TYR A 817 -2.45 -15.68 -5.13
C TYR A 817 -2.01 -15.27 -3.73
N LYS A 818 -2.97 -15.22 -2.79
CA LYS A 818 -2.69 -14.85 -1.38
C LYS A 818 -1.75 -15.85 -0.69
N ALA A 819 -1.86 -17.15 -0.99
CA ALA A 819 -0.94 -18.15 -0.44
C ALA A 819 0.52 -17.89 -0.86
N GLN A 820 0.74 -17.48 -2.10
CA GLN A 820 2.08 -17.12 -2.57
C GLN A 820 2.62 -15.84 -1.91
N VAL A 821 1.76 -14.81 -1.77
CA VAL A 821 2.12 -13.58 -1.03
C VAL A 821 2.58 -13.94 0.38
N PHE A 822 1.83 -14.78 1.09
CA PHE A 822 2.17 -15.23 2.43
C PHE A 822 3.47 -16.06 2.44
N ALA A 823 3.66 -16.98 1.49
CA ALA A 823 4.89 -17.77 1.39
C ALA A 823 6.13 -16.87 1.21
N ILE A 824 6.05 -15.86 0.33
CA ILE A 824 7.14 -14.89 0.13
C ILE A 824 7.38 -14.08 1.42
N GLN A 825 6.32 -13.60 2.07
CA GLN A 825 6.42 -12.85 3.34
C GLN A 825 7.07 -13.70 4.45
N GLN A 826 6.73 -14.99 4.55
CA GLN A 826 7.34 -15.89 5.52
C GLN A 826 8.84 -16.09 5.29
N ILE A 827 9.27 -16.26 4.05
CA ILE A 827 10.69 -16.45 3.71
C ILE A 827 11.51 -15.17 3.98
N LEU A 828 10.96 -14.01 3.62
CA LEU A 828 11.61 -12.71 3.85
C LEU A 828 11.62 -12.33 5.33
N GLY A 829 10.56 -12.66 6.07
CA GLY A 829 10.37 -12.28 7.48
C GLY A 829 10.42 -10.75 7.66
N ASN A 830 10.74 -10.31 8.88
CA ASN A 830 10.88 -8.88 9.21
C ASN A 830 12.28 -8.32 8.90
N LYS A 831 13.00 -8.90 7.92
CA LYS A 831 14.39 -8.53 7.61
C LYS A 831 14.53 -7.16 6.94
N TYR A 832 13.48 -6.70 6.27
CA TYR A 832 13.50 -5.48 5.45
C TYR A 832 12.39 -4.53 5.88
N ASP A 833 12.65 -3.22 5.77
CA ASP A 833 11.65 -2.20 6.05
C ASP A 833 10.54 -2.21 4.99
N THR A 834 9.35 -1.76 5.38
CA THR A 834 8.19 -1.54 4.50
C THR A 834 7.86 -0.05 4.35
N ASP A 835 8.53 0.83 5.11
CA ASP A 835 8.33 2.27 5.05
C ASP A 835 8.89 2.85 3.73
N VAL A 836 8.10 3.76 3.16
CA VAL A 836 8.47 4.55 1.97
C VAL A 836 9.64 5.49 2.26
N LYS A 837 9.85 5.88 3.53
CA LYS A 837 10.97 6.72 3.95
C LYS A 837 12.29 5.96 4.04
N SER A 838 12.27 4.63 4.06
CA SER A 838 13.49 3.83 4.04
C SER A 838 14.18 3.92 2.68
N ASP A 839 15.51 3.97 2.72
CA ASP A 839 16.36 3.93 1.52
C ASP A 839 16.29 2.57 0.80
N PHE A 840 15.90 1.52 1.51
CA PHE A 840 15.58 0.21 0.95
C PHE A 840 14.31 -0.35 1.59
N SER A 841 13.27 -0.57 0.79
CA SER A 841 12.00 -1.12 1.26
C SER A 841 11.45 -2.21 0.35
N VAL A 842 10.76 -3.17 0.96
CA VAL A 842 10.20 -4.34 0.27
C VAL A 842 8.73 -4.51 0.62
N ASN A 843 7.87 -4.36 -0.37
CA ASN A 843 6.42 -4.51 -0.24
C ASN A 843 5.94 -5.79 -0.93
N VAL A 844 5.45 -6.76 -0.18
CA VAL A 844 4.86 -8.00 -0.72
C VAL A 844 3.36 -7.96 -0.60
N ARG A 845 2.63 -7.92 -1.73
CA ARG A 845 1.15 -7.85 -1.74
C ARG A 845 0.56 -8.62 -2.92
N SER A 846 -0.76 -8.84 -2.89
CA SER A 846 -1.47 -9.34 -4.07
C SER A 846 -1.55 -8.26 -5.16
N VAL A 847 -1.84 -8.65 -6.41
CA VAL A 847 -2.09 -7.70 -7.52
C VAL A 847 -3.16 -6.68 -7.14
N ASP A 848 -4.31 -7.15 -6.65
CA ASP A 848 -5.43 -6.31 -6.21
C ASP A 848 -5.01 -5.36 -5.06
N GLY A 849 -4.17 -5.84 -4.12
CA GLY A 849 -3.64 -5.02 -3.02
C GLY A 849 -2.52 -4.05 -3.41
N PHE A 850 -2.04 -4.13 -4.65
CA PHE A 850 -1.03 -3.22 -5.22
C PHE A 850 -1.65 -2.13 -6.11
N GLN A 851 -2.97 -2.13 -6.27
CA GLN A 851 -3.67 -1.12 -7.05
C GLN A 851 -3.42 0.29 -6.48
N GLY A 852 -3.15 1.25 -7.36
CA GLY A 852 -2.70 2.61 -6.97
C GLY A 852 -1.23 2.71 -6.52
N GLY A 853 -0.56 1.60 -6.20
CA GLY A 853 0.87 1.56 -5.88
C GLY A 853 1.78 1.57 -7.12
N GLU A 854 3.04 1.94 -6.90
CA GLU A 854 4.14 1.86 -7.87
C GLU A 854 5.47 1.65 -7.13
N GLU A 855 6.41 0.91 -7.72
CA GLU A 855 7.74 0.71 -7.15
C GLU A 855 8.83 0.84 -8.21
N ASP A 856 10.07 0.98 -7.75
CA ASP A 856 11.22 1.14 -8.62
C ASP A 856 11.54 -0.19 -9.34
N VAL A 857 11.45 -1.31 -8.61
CA VAL A 857 11.55 -2.69 -9.11
C VAL A 857 10.28 -3.46 -8.76
N ILE A 858 9.66 -4.14 -9.72
CA ILE A 858 8.56 -5.08 -9.48
C ILE A 858 8.96 -6.48 -9.89
N ILE A 859 8.72 -7.41 -8.97
CA ILE A 859 8.93 -8.85 -9.16
C ILE A 859 7.56 -9.53 -9.14
N ILE A 860 7.14 -10.10 -10.27
CA ILE A 860 5.87 -10.82 -10.38
C ILE A 860 6.12 -12.32 -10.23
N SER A 861 5.45 -12.97 -9.29
CA SER A 861 5.39 -14.43 -9.20
C SER A 861 4.04 -14.93 -9.74
N THR A 862 4.09 -15.66 -10.86
CA THR A 862 2.90 -16.16 -11.55
C THR A 862 2.36 -17.46 -10.95
N VAL A 863 3.16 -18.19 -10.17
CA VAL A 863 2.83 -19.42 -9.43
C VAL A 863 2.58 -20.65 -10.33
N ARG A 864 1.84 -20.48 -11.42
CA ARG A 864 1.28 -21.58 -12.19
C ARG A 864 2.35 -22.36 -12.95
N CYS A 865 2.39 -23.66 -12.69
CA CYS A 865 3.24 -24.69 -13.28
C CYS A 865 2.40 -25.97 -13.48
N ASN A 866 1.77 -26.13 -14.65
CA ASN A 866 0.98 -27.31 -14.99
C ASN A 866 0.97 -27.59 -16.50
N GLY A 867 0.86 -28.88 -16.87
CA GLY A 867 0.84 -29.30 -18.27
C GLY A 867 -0.43 -28.91 -19.04
N SER A 868 -1.53 -28.61 -18.33
CA SER A 868 -2.82 -28.24 -18.94
C SER A 868 -2.94 -26.77 -19.33
N GLY A 869 -1.94 -25.93 -19.01
CA GLY A 869 -1.97 -24.50 -19.30
C GLY A 869 -2.99 -23.70 -18.48
N SER A 870 -3.57 -24.29 -17.41
CA SER A 870 -4.54 -23.58 -16.58
C SER A 870 -3.85 -22.47 -15.79
N VAL A 871 -4.28 -21.22 -15.99
CA VAL A 871 -3.69 -20.06 -15.31
C VAL A 871 -4.61 -19.38 -14.28
N GLY A 872 -5.88 -19.79 -14.20
CA GLY A 872 -6.83 -19.31 -13.19
C GLY A 872 -6.92 -17.78 -13.16
N PHE A 873 -6.70 -17.16 -12.00
CA PHE A 873 -6.80 -15.71 -11.78
C PHE A 873 -5.94 -14.84 -12.71
N LEU A 874 -4.87 -15.40 -13.30
CA LEU A 874 -4.03 -14.71 -14.27
C LEU A 874 -4.74 -14.46 -15.62
N SER A 875 -5.81 -15.18 -15.95
CA SER A 875 -6.52 -15.01 -17.22
C SER A 875 -7.23 -13.66 -17.34
N ASN A 876 -7.51 -12.99 -16.22
CA ASN A 876 -8.17 -11.69 -16.19
C ASN A 876 -7.25 -10.59 -16.76
N LEU A 877 -7.71 -9.94 -17.84
CA LEU A 877 -6.96 -8.91 -18.56
C LEU A 877 -6.65 -7.68 -17.70
N GLN A 878 -7.60 -7.23 -16.88
CA GLN A 878 -7.46 -6.05 -16.02
C GLN A 878 -6.41 -6.29 -14.93
N ARG A 879 -6.39 -7.48 -14.31
CA ARG A 879 -5.35 -7.89 -13.36
C ARG A 879 -3.97 -7.95 -14.00
N ALA A 880 -3.88 -8.54 -15.20
CA ALA A 880 -2.62 -8.58 -15.94
C ALA A 880 -2.12 -7.16 -16.23
N ASN A 881 -2.99 -6.26 -16.70
CA ASN A 881 -2.64 -4.87 -16.94
C ASN A 881 -2.16 -4.17 -15.66
N VAL A 882 -2.89 -4.29 -14.54
CA VAL A 882 -2.46 -3.72 -13.25
C VAL A 882 -1.06 -4.24 -12.87
N ALA A 883 -0.84 -5.55 -12.90
CA ALA A 883 0.42 -6.17 -12.51
C ALA A 883 1.61 -5.68 -13.36
N LEU A 884 1.44 -5.60 -14.68
CA LEU A 884 2.50 -5.23 -15.62
C LEU A 884 2.87 -3.73 -15.58
N THR A 885 2.02 -2.88 -15.01
CA THR A 885 2.23 -1.42 -15.01
C THR A 885 2.55 -0.83 -13.63
N ARG A 886 2.99 -1.68 -12.68
CA ARG A 886 3.42 -1.23 -11.34
C ARG A 886 4.88 -0.75 -11.30
N ALA A 887 5.71 -1.21 -12.25
CA ALA A 887 7.15 -0.95 -12.26
C ALA A 887 7.48 0.41 -12.86
N ARG A 888 8.47 1.11 -12.28
CA ARG A 888 9.07 2.31 -12.89
C ARG A 888 10.25 1.97 -13.79
N TYR A 889 11.24 1.25 -13.24
CA TYR A 889 12.52 1.01 -13.94
C TYR A 889 12.71 -0.45 -14.36
N CYS A 890 12.40 -1.39 -13.47
CA CYS A 890 12.62 -2.83 -13.72
C CYS A 890 11.36 -3.64 -13.44
N LEU A 891 10.96 -4.46 -14.41
CA LEU A 891 9.91 -5.46 -14.29
C LEU A 891 10.46 -6.86 -14.55
N TRP A 892 10.46 -7.71 -13.51
CA TRP A 892 10.93 -9.09 -13.60
C TRP A 892 9.78 -10.05 -13.32
N ILE A 893 9.46 -10.89 -14.30
CA ILE A 893 8.32 -11.80 -14.25
C ILE A 893 8.85 -13.21 -14.10
N LEU A 894 8.52 -13.87 -12.99
CA LEU A 894 8.89 -15.25 -12.69
C LEU A 894 7.71 -16.17 -12.96
N GLY A 895 7.94 -17.22 -13.74
CA GLY A 895 6.90 -18.18 -14.06
C GLY A 895 7.35 -19.35 -14.92
N ASN A 896 6.49 -20.35 -15.02
CA ASN A 896 6.71 -21.47 -15.94
C ASN A 896 6.28 -21.07 -17.36
N GLY A 897 7.24 -20.81 -18.24
CA GLY A 897 7.00 -20.37 -19.61
C GLY A 897 6.15 -21.36 -20.42
N THR A 898 6.31 -22.67 -20.21
CA THR A 898 5.52 -23.71 -20.91
C THR A 898 4.05 -23.64 -20.53
N THR A 899 3.75 -23.51 -19.24
CA THR A 899 2.38 -23.38 -18.72
C THR A 899 1.69 -22.13 -19.26
N LEU A 900 2.38 -20.99 -19.21
CA LEU A 900 1.84 -19.71 -19.66
C LEU A 900 1.61 -19.66 -21.19
N VAL A 901 2.50 -20.26 -21.99
CA VAL A 901 2.33 -20.37 -23.45
C VAL A 901 1.12 -21.23 -23.80
N ASN A 902 0.89 -22.32 -23.05
CA ASN A 902 -0.24 -23.23 -23.27
C ASN A 902 -1.58 -22.68 -22.76
N SER A 903 -1.58 -21.53 -22.08
CA SER A 903 -2.77 -21.00 -21.41
C SER A 903 -3.88 -20.44 -22.31
N GLY A 904 -3.57 -20.15 -23.58
CA GLY A 904 -4.50 -19.46 -24.48
C GLY A 904 -4.89 -18.04 -24.03
N SER A 905 -4.23 -17.50 -23.00
CA SER A 905 -4.52 -16.18 -22.41
C SER A 905 -3.52 -15.12 -22.87
N ILE A 906 -3.68 -13.88 -22.38
CA ILE A 906 -2.73 -12.78 -22.64
C ILE A 906 -1.28 -13.11 -22.25
N TRP A 907 -1.08 -14.03 -21.30
CA TRP A 907 0.25 -14.48 -20.87
C TRP A 907 0.99 -15.26 -21.95
N LYS A 908 0.26 -15.93 -22.87
CA LYS A 908 0.87 -16.53 -24.07
C LYS A 908 1.52 -15.45 -24.91
N ASN A 909 0.79 -14.37 -25.21
CA ASN A 909 1.30 -13.24 -25.99
C ASN A 909 2.50 -12.60 -25.30
N LEU A 910 2.47 -12.49 -23.97
CA LEU A 910 3.56 -11.94 -23.16
C LEU A 910 4.84 -12.77 -23.27
N VAL A 911 4.75 -14.10 -23.12
CA VAL A 911 5.95 -14.97 -23.21
C VAL A 911 6.52 -14.97 -24.63
N VAL A 912 5.66 -15.02 -25.66
CA VAL A 912 6.11 -14.93 -27.07
C VAL A 912 6.79 -13.59 -27.33
N ASP A 913 6.21 -12.50 -26.84
CA ASP A 913 6.79 -11.16 -26.97
C ASP A 913 8.15 -11.04 -26.26
N ALA A 914 8.28 -11.58 -25.05
CA ALA A 914 9.55 -11.62 -24.34
C ALA A 914 10.63 -12.38 -25.11
N LYS A 915 10.28 -13.52 -25.73
CA LYS A 915 11.21 -14.29 -26.59
C LYS A 915 11.64 -13.50 -27.82
N VAL A 916 10.70 -12.88 -28.53
CA VAL A 916 10.99 -12.06 -29.71
C VAL A 916 11.90 -10.87 -29.39
N ARG A 917 11.74 -10.27 -28.21
CA ARG A 917 12.57 -9.14 -27.76
C ARG A 917 13.91 -9.54 -27.14
N GLY A 918 14.23 -10.84 -27.06
CA GLY A 918 15.44 -11.32 -26.39
C GLY A 918 15.47 -11.05 -24.88
N CYS A 919 14.29 -10.99 -24.25
CA CYS A 919 14.10 -10.72 -22.82
C CYS A 919 13.56 -11.96 -22.06
N TYR A 920 13.66 -13.15 -22.66
CA TYR A 920 13.27 -14.42 -22.05
C TYR A 920 14.54 -15.16 -21.62
N PHE A 921 14.65 -15.45 -20.33
CA PHE A 921 15.82 -16.07 -19.72
C PHE A 921 15.40 -17.28 -18.91
N ASP A 922 16.26 -18.30 -18.83
CA ASP A 922 16.09 -19.38 -17.89
C ASP A 922 16.79 -19.07 -16.56
N VAL A 923 16.16 -19.42 -15.44
CA VAL A 923 16.72 -19.19 -14.11
C VAL A 923 18.06 -19.93 -13.89
N THR A 924 18.34 -20.97 -14.67
CA THR A 924 19.62 -21.70 -14.66
C THR A 924 20.80 -20.91 -15.23
N GLU A 925 20.53 -19.84 -16.00
CA GLU A 925 21.58 -18.98 -16.55
C GLU A 925 22.31 -18.17 -15.46
N ASP A 926 21.65 -17.91 -14.32
CA ASP A 926 22.27 -17.28 -13.16
C ASP A 926 22.68 -18.31 -12.09
N LYS A 927 23.96 -18.31 -11.72
CA LYS A 927 24.52 -19.28 -10.76
C LYS A 927 23.87 -19.19 -9.37
N ARG A 928 23.52 -17.99 -8.89
CA ARG A 928 22.94 -17.80 -7.54
C ARG A 928 21.48 -18.22 -7.53
N LEU A 929 20.71 -17.84 -8.55
CA LEU A 929 19.31 -18.25 -8.68
C LEU A 929 19.19 -19.77 -8.88
N SER A 930 20.06 -20.37 -9.70
CA SER A 930 20.15 -21.82 -9.88
C SER A 930 20.43 -22.54 -8.55
N GLN A 931 21.35 -22.03 -7.74
CA GLN A 931 21.65 -22.58 -6.42
C GLN A 931 20.47 -22.42 -5.44
N ALA A 932 19.71 -21.31 -5.50
CA ALA A 932 18.53 -21.11 -4.67
C ALA A 932 17.43 -22.13 -4.97
N ILE A 933 17.20 -22.45 -6.26
CA ILE A 933 16.28 -23.50 -6.66
C ILE A 933 16.77 -24.87 -6.19
N LEU A 934 18.06 -25.16 -6.35
CA LEU A 934 18.62 -26.44 -5.87
C LEU A 934 18.39 -26.62 -4.37
N ASN A 935 18.62 -25.58 -3.57
CA ASN A 935 18.34 -25.61 -2.14
C ASN A 935 16.86 -25.81 -1.84
N ALA A 936 15.96 -25.17 -2.61
CA ALA A 936 14.51 -25.33 -2.50
C ALA A 936 14.06 -26.77 -2.68
N THR A 937 14.54 -27.42 -3.76
CA THR A 937 14.17 -28.79 -4.10
C THR A 937 14.69 -29.79 -3.06
N ILE A 938 15.86 -29.53 -2.49
CA ILE A 938 16.42 -30.36 -1.40
C ILE A 938 15.59 -30.22 -0.11
N GLU A 939 15.17 -29.02 0.25
CA GLU A 939 14.33 -28.78 1.43
C GLU A 939 12.91 -29.33 1.30
N LEU A 940 12.41 -29.54 0.08
CA LEU A 940 11.11 -30.14 -0.20
C LEU A 940 11.13 -31.68 -0.14
N SER A 941 12.28 -32.31 0.14
CA SER A 941 12.43 -33.78 0.17
C SER A 941 12.07 -34.47 -1.16
N GLU A 942 12.01 -33.71 -2.26
CA GLU A 942 11.79 -34.21 -3.62
C GLU A 942 13.13 -34.59 -4.28
N LEU A 943 13.96 -35.39 -3.59
CA LEU A 943 15.26 -35.82 -4.11
C LEU A 943 15.10 -36.77 -5.31
N GLU A 944 13.99 -37.52 -5.38
CA GLU A 944 13.73 -38.49 -6.45
C GLU A 944 13.51 -37.84 -7.83
N THR A 945 12.98 -36.62 -7.89
CA THR A 945 12.86 -35.86 -9.16
C THR A 945 14.21 -35.32 -9.62
N LEU A 946 15.12 -34.97 -8.69
CA LEU A 946 16.48 -34.53 -9.01
C LEU A 946 17.40 -35.66 -9.51
N LEU A 947 17.13 -36.91 -9.14
CA LEU A 947 17.99 -38.07 -9.43
C LEU A 947 17.60 -38.83 -10.71
N LYS A 948 16.83 -38.21 -11.62
CA LYS A 948 16.59 -38.78 -12.96
C LYS A 948 17.76 -38.48 -13.90
N THR A 949 18.05 -39.38 -14.84
CA THR A 949 19.12 -39.24 -15.83
C THR A 949 18.99 -37.95 -16.65
N ASP A 950 17.75 -37.49 -16.89
CA ASP A 950 17.41 -36.28 -17.65
C ASP A 950 17.13 -35.06 -16.76
N SER A 951 17.52 -35.13 -15.49
CA SER A 951 17.29 -34.06 -14.51
C SER A 951 18.09 -32.80 -14.83
N LEU A 952 17.50 -31.64 -14.48
CA LEU A 952 18.08 -30.31 -14.68
C LEU A 952 19.49 -30.16 -14.07
N ILE A 953 19.82 -30.92 -13.01
CA ILE A 953 21.14 -30.87 -12.36
C ILE A 953 22.29 -31.50 -13.18
N PHE A 954 21.97 -32.30 -14.20
CA PHE A 954 22.95 -32.96 -15.06
C PHE A 954 23.02 -32.36 -16.48
N GLN A 955 22.39 -31.21 -16.76
CA GLN A 955 22.43 -30.58 -18.09
C GLN A 955 23.85 -30.21 -18.55
N SER A 956 24.75 -29.89 -17.61
CA SER A 956 26.18 -29.65 -17.89
C SER A 956 27.07 -30.87 -17.59
N ALA A 957 26.50 -32.06 -17.38
CA ALA A 957 27.25 -33.26 -17.06
C ALA A 957 27.98 -33.81 -18.31
N LYS A 958 29.23 -34.22 -18.11
CA LYS A 958 30.02 -34.92 -19.14
C LYS A 958 29.78 -36.43 -19.11
N TRP A 959 29.42 -36.96 -17.94
CA TRP A 959 29.12 -38.37 -17.73
C TRP A 959 27.61 -38.59 -17.65
N LYS A 960 27.13 -39.65 -18.31
CA LYS A 960 25.77 -40.17 -18.07
C LYS A 960 25.75 -40.87 -16.71
N VAL A 961 24.94 -40.38 -15.78
CA VAL A 961 24.85 -40.91 -14.41
C VAL A 961 23.66 -41.85 -14.31
N ILE A 962 23.86 -43.03 -13.71
CA ILE A 962 22.82 -44.02 -13.45
C ILE A 962 22.79 -44.30 -11.95
N PHE A 963 21.59 -44.36 -11.38
CA PHE A 963 21.37 -44.65 -9.96
C PHE A 963 20.79 -46.05 -9.79
N SER A 964 21.26 -46.78 -8.79
CA SER A 964 20.64 -48.05 -8.40
C SER A 964 19.32 -47.82 -7.63
N GLU A 965 18.50 -48.86 -7.54
CA GLU A 965 17.32 -48.84 -6.68
C GLU A 965 17.68 -48.70 -5.19
N ASP A 966 18.79 -49.31 -4.77
CA ASP A 966 19.23 -49.27 -3.37
C ASP A 966 19.68 -47.86 -2.96
N PHE A 967 20.42 -47.17 -3.84
CA PHE A 967 20.76 -45.77 -3.65
C PHE A 967 19.52 -44.90 -3.53
N SER A 968 18.54 -45.10 -4.42
CA SER A 968 17.28 -44.34 -4.41
C SER A 968 16.51 -44.54 -3.09
N LYS A 969 16.48 -45.77 -2.56
CA LYS A 969 15.88 -46.08 -1.25
C LYS A 969 16.69 -45.50 -0.09
N SER A 970 18.01 -45.49 -0.17
CA SER A 970 18.88 -44.99 0.90
C SER A 970 18.86 -43.46 0.98
N ILE A 971 18.93 -42.76 -0.15
CA ILE A 971 18.85 -41.29 -0.18
C ILE A 971 17.46 -40.78 0.24
N ALA A 972 16.38 -41.48 -0.11
CA ALA A 972 15.02 -41.17 0.36
C ALA A 972 14.86 -41.33 1.88
N ARG A 973 15.68 -42.17 2.53
CA ARG A 973 15.68 -42.37 3.99
C ARG A 973 16.46 -41.31 4.75
N ILE A 974 17.34 -40.55 4.09
CA ILE A 974 18.16 -39.50 4.73
C ILE A 974 17.33 -38.22 4.87
N LYS A 975 16.92 -37.91 6.11
CA LYS A 975 16.18 -36.68 6.46
C LYS A 975 17.09 -35.48 6.77
N ASP A 976 18.41 -35.69 6.88
CA ASP A 976 19.37 -34.62 7.14
C ASP A 976 19.64 -33.82 5.85
N VAL A 977 19.17 -32.58 5.84
CA VAL A 977 19.26 -31.66 4.70
C VAL A 977 20.71 -31.33 4.33
N GLU A 978 21.63 -31.28 5.29
CA GLU A 978 23.04 -30.97 5.02
C GLU A 978 23.75 -32.15 4.34
N ILE A 979 23.43 -33.38 4.77
CA ILE A 979 23.95 -34.58 4.11
C ILE A 979 23.44 -34.65 2.67
N SER A 980 22.14 -34.44 2.45
CA SER A 980 21.55 -34.44 1.10
C SER A 980 22.16 -33.36 0.19
N LYS A 981 22.43 -32.15 0.72
CA LYS A 981 23.15 -31.08 0.01
C LYS A 981 24.57 -31.50 -0.39
N GLU A 982 25.31 -32.14 0.51
CA GLU A 982 26.68 -32.58 0.24
C GLU A 982 26.73 -33.73 -0.78
N VAL A 983 25.79 -34.69 -0.71
CA VAL A 983 25.65 -35.77 -1.70
C VAL A 983 25.38 -35.21 -3.09
N ILE A 984 24.41 -34.30 -3.24
CA ILE A 984 24.08 -33.74 -4.56
C ILE A 984 25.24 -32.91 -5.12
N SER A 985 25.89 -32.10 -4.28
CA SER A 985 27.09 -31.35 -4.68
C SER A 985 28.19 -32.28 -5.22
N LEU A 986 28.38 -33.43 -4.56
CA LEU A 986 29.34 -34.43 -4.97
C LEU A 986 28.95 -35.09 -6.29
N LEU A 987 27.67 -35.44 -6.49
CA LEU A 987 27.16 -36.01 -7.74
C LEU A 987 27.34 -35.07 -8.94
N VAL A 988 27.07 -33.77 -8.77
CA VAL A 988 27.30 -32.76 -9.81
C VAL A 988 28.80 -32.63 -10.13
N LYS A 989 29.68 -32.68 -9.12
CA LYS A 989 31.14 -32.69 -9.35
C LYS A 989 31.59 -33.96 -10.08
N LEU A 990 31.13 -35.13 -9.67
CA LEU A 990 31.52 -36.40 -10.29
C LEU A 990 31.04 -36.50 -11.75
N SER A 991 29.82 -36.03 -12.02
CA SER A 991 29.22 -36.03 -13.36
C SER A 991 29.87 -35.04 -14.33
N SER A 992 30.42 -33.93 -13.83
CA SER A 992 31.24 -32.99 -14.64
C SER A 992 32.67 -33.50 -14.92
N GLY A 993 33.01 -34.70 -14.42
CA GLY A 993 34.29 -35.38 -14.66
C GLY A 993 35.35 -35.10 -13.60
N TRP A 994 35.07 -34.34 -12.54
CA TRP A 994 36.03 -34.05 -11.48
C TRP A 994 36.37 -35.32 -10.69
N ARG A 995 37.66 -35.50 -10.36
CA ARG A 995 38.15 -36.53 -9.43
C ARG A 995 39.13 -35.91 -8.44
N LYS A 996 39.17 -36.45 -7.21
CA LYS A 996 40.10 -35.98 -6.16
C LYS A 996 41.53 -36.41 -6.50
N ALA A 997 42.49 -35.47 -6.36
CA ALA A 997 43.91 -35.79 -6.49
C ALA A 997 44.32 -36.82 -5.42
N GLU A 998 45.06 -37.84 -5.85
CA GLU A 998 45.37 -39.05 -5.10
C GLU A 998 45.79 -38.79 -3.64
N LYS A 999 44.96 -39.23 -2.70
CA LYS A 999 45.44 -39.70 -1.40
C LYS A 999 45.21 -41.21 -1.37
N LYS A 1000 46.30 -41.98 -1.38
CA LYS A 1000 46.32 -43.41 -1.08
C LYS A 1000 45.49 -43.67 0.18
N ASN A 1001 44.29 -44.20 0.02
CA ASN A 1001 43.55 -44.78 1.13
C ASN A 1001 43.65 -46.31 1.01
N MET A 1002 44.38 -46.90 1.96
CA MET A 1002 44.46 -48.34 2.17
C MET A 1002 43.05 -48.89 2.43
N PHE A 1003 42.50 -49.62 1.47
CA PHE A 1003 41.60 -50.74 1.75
C PHE A 1003 42.20 -51.96 1.07
N SER A 1004 43.00 -52.72 1.83
CA SER A 1004 43.43 -54.05 1.45
C SER A 1004 42.31 -55.04 1.80
N ASN A 1005 41.37 -55.25 0.88
CA ASN A 1005 40.58 -56.48 0.89
C ASN A 1005 41.02 -57.29 -0.32
N LYS A 1006 41.99 -58.19 -0.10
CA LYS A 1006 42.39 -59.20 -1.08
C LYS A 1006 41.25 -60.20 -1.22
N GLY A 1007 40.55 -60.22 -2.35
CA GLY A 1007 39.57 -61.28 -2.60
C GLY A 1007 38.75 -61.26 -3.90
N GLY A 1008 38.65 -60.15 -4.65
CA GLY A 1008 37.78 -60.10 -5.84
C GLY A 1008 38.29 -59.20 -6.98
N ASN A 1009 38.07 -59.63 -8.23
CA ASN A 1009 38.48 -58.93 -9.47
C ASN A 1009 37.80 -57.55 -9.66
N SER A 1010 36.74 -57.23 -8.90
CA SER A 1010 35.95 -55.99 -9.01
C SER A 1010 36.33 -54.92 -7.98
N SER A 1011 37.13 -55.28 -6.97
CA SER A 1011 37.57 -54.38 -5.89
C SER A 1011 38.34 -53.14 -6.37
N GLY A 1012 38.97 -53.19 -7.55
CA GLY A 1012 39.68 -52.07 -8.17
C GLY A 1012 38.80 -51.05 -8.92
N LEU A 1013 37.50 -51.32 -9.10
CA LEU A 1013 36.55 -50.42 -9.78
C LEU A 1013 35.68 -49.61 -8.81
N LEU A 1014 35.66 -50.00 -7.55
CA LEU A 1014 34.86 -49.38 -6.50
C LEU A 1014 35.53 -48.11 -5.98
N GLU A 1015 34.89 -46.96 -6.16
CA GLU A 1015 35.34 -45.70 -5.59
C GLU A 1015 34.38 -45.22 -4.50
N GLU A 1016 34.94 -44.69 -3.41
CA GLU A 1016 34.21 -44.24 -2.23
C GLU A 1016 34.49 -42.76 -1.94
N TYR A 1017 33.44 -42.00 -1.61
CA TYR A 1017 33.59 -40.65 -1.08
C TYR A 1017 32.91 -40.51 0.27
N PHE A 1018 33.61 -39.89 1.22
CA PHE A 1018 33.05 -39.56 2.53
C PHE A 1018 32.08 -38.39 2.43
N VAL A 1019 30.90 -38.55 3.05
CA VAL A 1019 29.87 -37.54 3.24
C VAL A 1019 29.47 -37.59 4.73
N LYS A 1020 30.07 -36.71 5.54
CA LYS A 1020 30.03 -36.79 7.01
C LYS A 1020 30.30 -38.21 7.56
N HIS A 1021 29.29 -38.88 8.10
CA HIS A 1021 29.38 -40.23 8.68
C HIS A 1021 28.97 -41.36 7.71
N LEU A 1022 28.53 -41.00 6.50
CA LEU A 1022 28.16 -41.94 5.43
C LEU A 1022 29.22 -41.93 4.32
N LYS A 1023 29.19 -42.95 3.47
CA LYS A 1023 30.04 -43.04 2.29
C LYS A 1023 29.20 -43.27 1.04
N LEU A 1024 29.41 -42.44 0.02
CA LEU A 1024 28.83 -42.60 -1.31
C LEU A 1024 29.67 -43.60 -2.10
N ILE A 1025 29.02 -44.62 -2.65
CA ILE A 1025 29.66 -45.72 -3.37
C ILE A 1025 29.29 -45.65 -4.85
N TRP A 1026 30.28 -45.70 -5.74
CA TRP A 1026 30.05 -45.66 -7.17
C TRP A 1026 31.13 -46.42 -7.97
N THR A 1027 30.82 -46.75 -9.23
CA THR A 1027 31.75 -47.36 -10.18
C THR A 1027 31.60 -46.74 -11.57
N VAL A 1028 32.63 -46.90 -12.42
CA VAL A 1028 32.45 -46.76 -13.87
C VAL A 1028 31.90 -48.08 -14.41
N ASP A 1029 30.79 -48.01 -15.15
CA ASP A 1029 30.13 -49.15 -15.76
C ASP A 1029 29.98 -48.91 -17.27
N ILE A 1030 29.59 -49.93 -18.05
CA ILE A 1030 29.33 -49.81 -19.48
C ILE A 1030 27.88 -50.14 -19.82
N GLN A 1031 27.26 -49.32 -20.66
CA GLN A 1031 25.90 -49.53 -21.15
C GLN A 1031 25.92 -49.71 -22.68
N GLN A 1032 25.25 -50.74 -23.17
CA GLN A 1032 25.05 -50.94 -24.60
C GLN A 1032 23.89 -50.07 -25.10
N GLN A 1033 24.15 -49.24 -26.11
CA GLN A 1033 23.15 -48.40 -26.76
C GLN A 1033 23.42 -48.39 -28.28
N ASN A 1034 22.47 -48.84 -29.10
CA ASN A 1034 22.53 -48.83 -30.58
C ASN A 1034 23.88 -49.33 -31.16
N SER A 1035 24.30 -50.55 -30.80
CA SER A 1035 25.56 -51.17 -31.23
C SER A 1035 26.85 -50.44 -30.79
N THR A 1036 26.77 -49.63 -29.73
CA THR A 1036 27.94 -49.04 -29.06
C THR A 1036 27.92 -49.29 -27.55
N TYR A 1037 29.07 -49.57 -26.95
CA TYR A 1037 29.27 -49.53 -25.50
C TYR A 1037 29.63 -48.10 -25.09
N LEU A 1038 28.89 -47.51 -24.16
CA LEU A 1038 29.14 -46.20 -23.58
C LEU A 1038 29.54 -46.34 -22.11
N GLN A 1039 30.59 -45.66 -21.68
CA GLN A 1039 30.90 -45.55 -20.24
C GLN A 1039 29.88 -44.67 -19.53
N VAL A 1040 29.36 -45.19 -18.42
CA VAL A 1040 28.40 -44.52 -17.54
C VAL A 1040 28.92 -44.48 -16.11
N LEU A 1041 28.53 -43.46 -15.36
CA LEU A 1041 28.83 -43.34 -13.95
C LEU A 1041 27.69 -43.98 -13.15
N LYS A 1042 27.92 -45.14 -12.53
CA LYS A 1042 26.89 -45.86 -11.78
C LYS A 1042 27.05 -45.62 -10.28
N ILE A 1043 26.05 -44.96 -9.70
CA ILE A 1043 25.96 -44.70 -8.27
C ILE A 1043 25.19 -45.85 -7.63
N TRP A 1044 25.86 -46.55 -6.73
CA TRP A 1044 25.39 -47.81 -6.20
C TRP A 1044 24.61 -47.66 -4.91
N ASP A 1045 25.12 -46.94 -3.91
CA ASP A 1045 24.41 -46.73 -2.65
C ASP A 1045 25.11 -45.65 -1.78
N ILE A 1046 24.45 -45.19 -0.72
CA ILE A 1046 25.01 -44.35 0.35
C ILE A 1046 24.76 -45.00 1.71
N LEU A 1047 25.82 -45.48 2.36
CA LEU A 1047 25.72 -46.27 3.59
C LEU A 1047 26.88 -46.00 4.57
N PRO A 1048 26.70 -46.34 5.87
CA PRO A 1048 27.78 -46.32 6.85
C PRO A 1048 28.93 -47.26 6.44
N GLY A 1049 30.17 -46.88 6.78
CA GLY A 1049 31.38 -47.61 6.36
C GLY A 1049 31.43 -49.08 6.78
N CYS A 1050 30.71 -49.49 7.84
CA CYS A 1050 30.64 -50.87 8.30
C CYS A 1050 29.91 -51.83 7.33
N HIS A 1051 29.05 -51.31 6.45
CA HIS A 1051 28.27 -52.12 5.51
C HIS A 1051 28.95 -52.31 4.14
N ILE A 1052 30.04 -51.57 3.88
CA ILE A 1052 30.76 -51.59 2.60
C ILE A 1052 31.40 -52.94 2.26
N PRO A 1053 32.04 -53.67 3.21
CA PRO A 1053 32.62 -54.98 2.89
C PRO A 1053 31.58 -56.00 2.43
N LYS A 1054 30.34 -55.91 2.95
CA LYS A 1054 29.22 -56.74 2.52
C LYS A 1054 28.74 -56.35 1.13
N PHE A 1055 28.69 -55.05 0.85
CA PHE A 1055 28.33 -54.52 -0.48
C PHE A 1055 29.34 -54.89 -1.56
N ALA A 1056 30.65 -54.82 -1.27
CA ALA A 1056 31.72 -55.17 -2.19
C ALA A 1056 31.62 -56.63 -2.68
N LYS A 1057 31.23 -57.57 -1.79
CA LYS A 1057 30.97 -58.97 -2.18
C LYS A 1057 29.80 -59.11 -3.16
N ASN A 1058 28.77 -58.28 -3.03
CA ASN A 1058 27.62 -58.30 -3.95
C ASN A 1058 28.00 -57.71 -5.32
N LEU A 1059 28.88 -56.70 -5.35
CA LEU A 1059 29.44 -56.17 -6.60
C LEU A 1059 30.30 -57.21 -7.34
N ASP A 1060 31.03 -58.06 -6.61
CA ASP A 1060 31.78 -59.16 -7.22
C ASP A 1060 30.86 -60.14 -7.99
N THR A 1061 29.64 -60.35 -7.50
CA THR A 1061 28.63 -61.12 -8.22
C THR A 1061 28.12 -60.40 -9.48
N HIS A 1062 27.97 -59.06 -9.43
CA HIS A 1062 27.51 -58.27 -10.59
C HIS A 1062 28.54 -58.23 -11.73
N PHE A 1063 29.79 -57.93 -11.40
CA PHE A 1063 30.88 -57.92 -12.39
C PHE A 1063 31.40 -59.32 -12.75
N GLY A 1064 31.06 -60.35 -11.96
CA GLY A 1064 31.37 -61.75 -12.30
C GLY A 1064 30.69 -62.24 -13.58
N GLN A 1065 29.67 -61.53 -14.07
CA GLN A 1065 28.99 -61.81 -15.33
C GLN A 1065 29.63 -61.12 -16.55
N TYR A 1066 30.63 -60.26 -16.34
CA TYR A 1066 31.25 -59.46 -17.40
C TYR A 1066 32.40 -60.25 -18.04
N THR A 1067 32.52 -60.15 -19.36
CA THR A 1067 33.71 -60.66 -20.06
C THR A 1067 34.94 -59.84 -19.69
N VAL A 1068 36.14 -60.40 -19.91
CA VAL A 1068 37.42 -59.71 -19.68
C VAL A 1068 37.49 -58.38 -20.45
N ASP A 1069 36.96 -58.36 -21.68
CA ASP A 1069 36.91 -57.15 -22.51
C ASP A 1069 35.99 -56.07 -21.91
N MET A 1070 34.81 -56.46 -21.43
CA MET A 1070 33.88 -55.55 -20.74
C MET A 1070 34.50 -54.98 -19.46
N MET A 1071 35.21 -55.80 -18.68
CA MET A 1071 35.93 -55.35 -17.49
C MET A 1071 37.06 -54.38 -17.81
N ASN A 1072 37.79 -54.60 -18.91
CA ASN A 1072 38.84 -53.68 -19.36
C ASN A 1072 38.26 -52.33 -19.80
N ARG A 1073 37.09 -52.32 -20.45
CA ARG A 1073 36.38 -51.10 -20.83
C ARG A 1073 35.88 -50.31 -19.61
N CYS A 1074 35.43 -50.96 -18.55
CA CYS A 1074 35.09 -50.27 -17.28
C CYS A 1074 36.31 -49.65 -16.60
N ARG A 1075 37.50 -50.28 -16.71
CA ARG A 1075 38.76 -49.79 -16.11
C ARG A 1075 39.44 -48.67 -16.90
N TYR A 1076 39.06 -48.47 -18.16
CA TYR A 1076 39.68 -47.47 -19.02
C TYR A 1076 39.40 -46.05 -18.50
N LYS A 1077 40.47 -45.28 -18.24
CA LYS A 1077 40.38 -43.88 -17.78
C LYS A 1077 41.07 -42.97 -18.78
N ARG A 1078 40.31 -42.06 -19.42
CA ARG A 1078 40.87 -40.93 -20.16
C ARG A 1078 40.93 -39.71 -19.27
N VAL A 1079 42.14 -39.27 -18.91
CA VAL A 1079 42.36 -38.18 -17.95
C VAL A 1079 43.00 -36.98 -18.66
N GLU A 1080 42.38 -35.81 -18.54
CA GLU A 1080 43.00 -34.53 -18.90
C GLU A 1080 43.04 -33.63 -17.64
N ARG A 1081 44.25 -33.42 -17.10
CA ARG A 1081 44.48 -32.76 -15.80
C ARG A 1081 43.73 -33.48 -14.66
N ASN A 1082 42.77 -32.80 -14.00
CA ASN A 1082 41.97 -33.33 -12.89
C ASN A 1082 40.58 -33.84 -13.33
N PHE A 1083 40.34 -33.93 -14.65
CA PHE A 1083 39.06 -34.36 -15.21
C PHE A 1083 39.19 -35.68 -15.96
N VAL A 1084 38.28 -36.61 -15.68
CA VAL A 1084 38.15 -37.88 -16.39
C VAL A 1084 36.94 -37.81 -17.32
N PHE A 1085 37.08 -38.33 -18.54
CA PHE A 1085 36.04 -38.28 -19.59
C PHE A 1085 35.53 -39.69 -19.94
N PRO A 1086 34.23 -39.86 -20.24
CA PRO A 1086 33.69 -41.15 -20.67
C PRO A 1086 34.10 -41.47 -22.11
N MET A 1087 34.20 -42.76 -22.40
CA MET A 1087 34.50 -43.28 -23.73
C MET A 1087 33.32 -44.05 -24.32
N SER A 1088 33.28 -44.15 -25.65
CA SER A 1088 32.36 -45.02 -26.38
C SER A 1088 33.13 -45.93 -27.35
N TRP A 1089 32.61 -47.13 -27.60
CA TRP A 1089 33.18 -48.13 -28.50
C TRP A 1089 32.09 -48.79 -29.33
N VAL A 1090 32.37 -49.14 -30.59
CA VAL A 1090 31.44 -49.90 -31.45
C VAL A 1090 31.50 -51.40 -31.12
N ILE A 1091 30.36 -52.09 -31.22
CA ILE A 1091 30.23 -53.54 -30.99
C ILE A 1091 30.38 -54.25 -32.33
N ASP A 1092 31.52 -54.90 -32.55
CA ASP A 1092 31.74 -55.73 -33.74
C ASP A 1092 30.98 -57.05 -33.58
N GLY A 1093 30.01 -57.30 -34.46
CA GLY A 1093 29.25 -58.55 -34.49
C GLY A 1093 30.03 -59.64 -35.21
N ASN A 1094 30.49 -60.66 -34.48
CA ASN A 1094 30.50 -62.09 -34.87
C ASN A 1094 31.22 -62.96 -33.84
N VAL A 1095 30.47 -63.69 -33.02
CA VAL A 1095 30.94 -64.93 -32.39
C VAL A 1095 29.81 -65.96 -32.46
N VAL A 1096 29.84 -66.80 -33.48
CA VAL A 1096 29.13 -68.09 -33.49
C VAL A 1096 30.19 -69.18 -33.41
N SER A 1097 29.91 -70.12 -32.51
CA SER A 1097 30.59 -71.37 -32.23
C SER A 1097 31.01 -72.16 -33.47
N THR A 1098 32.26 -72.63 -33.53
CA THR A 1098 32.57 -74.05 -33.86
C THR A 1098 34.01 -74.42 -33.53
N THR A 1099 34.11 -75.66 -33.07
CA THR A 1099 35.27 -76.50 -32.79
C THR A 1099 36.34 -76.55 -33.89
N THR A 1100 37.59 -76.65 -33.44
CA THR A 1100 38.83 -76.99 -34.14
C THR A 1100 38.72 -78.13 -35.17
N SER A 1101 39.21 -77.89 -36.39
CA SER A 1101 40.09 -78.81 -37.14
C SER A 1101 40.87 -78.03 -38.21
N ALA A 1102 41.94 -78.63 -38.70
CA ALA A 1102 43.16 -77.99 -39.16
C ALA A 1102 43.18 -77.52 -40.62
N HIS A 1103 44.19 -76.69 -40.90
CA HIS A 1103 44.82 -76.43 -42.20
C HIS A 1103 43.99 -75.73 -43.29
N SER A 1104 44.31 -74.47 -43.57
CA SER A 1104 45.21 -74.07 -44.68
C SER A 1104 44.90 -72.62 -45.14
N ASN A 1105 45.98 -71.94 -45.55
CA ASN A 1105 46.02 -70.73 -46.40
C ASN A 1105 45.46 -69.44 -45.76
N ARG A 1106 46.28 -68.53 -45.21
CA ARG A 1106 47.22 -67.64 -45.93
C ARG A 1106 46.67 -67.20 -47.28
N ASP A 1107 45.77 -66.22 -47.27
CA ASP A 1107 45.85 -64.97 -48.05
C ASP A 1107 44.51 -64.21 -48.09
N ASP A 1108 43.94 -63.88 -46.92
CA ASP A 1108 42.77 -62.98 -46.90
C ASP A 1108 42.67 -62.06 -45.66
N ASN A 1109 43.81 -61.81 -44.98
CA ASN A 1109 43.85 -60.96 -43.77
C ASN A 1109 44.76 -59.71 -43.90
N LEU A 1110 45.19 -59.36 -45.11
CA LEU A 1110 45.97 -58.14 -45.38
C LEU A 1110 45.14 -57.02 -46.04
N ALA A 1111 43.98 -57.33 -46.62
CA ALA A 1111 43.11 -56.33 -47.26
C ALA A 1111 42.11 -55.65 -46.30
N ARG A 1112 41.87 -56.19 -45.10
CA ARG A 1112 40.97 -55.57 -44.09
C ARG A 1112 41.69 -54.83 -42.96
N GLN A 1113 43.01 -54.96 -42.82
CA GLN A 1113 43.79 -54.16 -41.85
C GLN A 1113 44.33 -52.83 -42.42
N LEU A 1114 44.19 -52.56 -43.72
CA LEU A 1114 44.71 -51.34 -44.37
C LEU A 1114 43.67 -50.23 -44.65
N ALA A 1115 42.39 -50.40 -44.25
CA ALA A 1115 41.35 -49.38 -44.46
C ALA A 1115 40.96 -48.58 -43.20
N ALA A 1116 41.60 -48.81 -42.04
CA ALA A 1116 41.28 -48.12 -40.78
C ALA A 1116 42.47 -47.44 -40.08
N MET A 1117 43.60 -47.23 -40.77
CA MET A 1117 44.68 -46.38 -40.28
C MET A 1117 44.98 -45.27 -41.28
N ASN A 1118 44.19 -44.19 -41.21
CA ASN A 1118 44.62 -42.86 -41.63
C ASN A 1118 43.70 -41.80 -41.01
N LEU A 1119 44.06 -41.35 -39.81
CA LEU A 1119 44.00 -39.93 -39.44
C LEU A 1119 45.00 -39.65 -38.31
N ARG A 1120 46.15 -39.15 -38.77
CA ARG A 1120 47.10 -38.22 -38.13
C ARG A 1120 47.85 -38.69 -36.88
N ASP A 1121 49.17 -38.70 -36.99
CA ASP A 1121 49.93 -37.56 -36.48
C ASP A 1121 51.33 -37.49 -37.12
N LYS A 1122 51.76 -36.29 -37.52
CA LYS A 1122 53.18 -35.96 -37.57
C LYS A 1122 53.48 -34.54 -37.11
N PRO A 1123 54.68 -34.34 -36.50
CA PRO A 1123 54.97 -33.22 -35.61
C PRO A 1123 56.08 -32.28 -36.12
N GLY A 1124 56.11 -31.07 -35.53
CA GLY A 1124 57.29 -30.35 -35.01
C GLY A 1124 58.47 -29.98 -35.92
N SER A 1125 58.87 -28.70 -35.90
CA SER A 1125 60.11 -28.29 -35.21
C SER A 1125 60.29 -26.76 -35.18
N SER A 1126 60.79 -26.27 -34.05
CA SER A 1126 61.75 -25.16 -34.01
C SER A 1126 63.15 -25.81 -34.00
N LYS A 1127 64.17 -25.27 -34.67
CA LYS A 1127 65.02 -24.20 -34.14
C LYS A 1127 65.87 -23.53 -35.23
N SER A 1128 65.90 -22.20 -35.11
CA SER A 1128 66.99 -21.23 -35.37
C SER A 1128 67.65 -21.16 -36.74
N SER A 1129 67.57 -19.98 -37.35
CA SER A 1129 68.73 -19.06 -37.36
C SER A 1129 68.38 -17.66 -37.89
N ASN A 1130 68.97 -16.67 -37.23
CA ASN A 1130 69.47 -15.38 -37.74
C ASN A 1130 68.68 -14.50 -38.74
N LYS A 1131 68.50 -13.25 -38.26
CA LYS A 1131 68.75 -11.96 -38.95
C LYS A 1131 68.07 -11.66 -40.30
N SER A 1132 67.23 -10.63 -40.20
CA SER A 1132 67.35 -9.34 -40.91
C SER A 1132 66.32 -8.99 -41.99
N LYS A 1133 65.75 -7.79 -41.76
CA LYS A 1133 65.47 -6.69 -42.70
C LYS A 1133 64.40 -6.86 -43.80
N LYS A 1134 63.49 -5.89 -43.72
CA LYS A 1134 63.00 -4.96 -44.77
C LYS A 1134 61.76 -5.34 -45.60
N LYS A 1135 60.78 -4.44 -45.41
CA LYS A 1135 60.06 -3.61 -46.41
C LYS A 1135 58.92 -4.21 -47.25
N LYS A 1136 57.79 -3.51 -47.12
CA LYS A 1136 56.91 -2.87 -48.14
C LYS A 1136 55.93 -3.72 -48.95
N GLY A 1137 54.78 -3.08 -49.22
CA GLY A 1137 53.81 -3.33 -50.31
C GLY A 1137 52.54 -3.99 -49.80
N GLU A 1138 51.41 -3.35 -49.51
CA GLU A 1138 50.50 -2.53 -50.34
C GLU A 1138 49.83 -3.23 -51.55
N LEU A 1139 48.54 -2.89 -51.74
CA LEU A 1139 47.57 -3.16 -52.83
C LEU A 1139 46.67 -4.41 -52.67
N PHE A 1140 45.39 -4.23 -52.34
CA PHE A 1140 44.21 -3.91 -53.19
C PHE A 1140 43.75 -5.08 -54.09
N ARG A 1141 42.57 -5.68 -53.84
CA ARG A 1141 41.27 -5.33 -54.49
C ARG A 1141 40.15 -6.33 -54.15
N GLU A 1142 38.94 -5.79 -54.23
CA GLU A 1142 37.61 -6.35 -54.02
C GLU A 1142 37.25 -7.56 -54.91
N SER A 1143 36.32 -8.42 -54.47
CA SER A 1143 34.93 -8.46 -55.00
C SER A 1143 34.09 -9.66 -54.51
N LYS A 1144 32.88 -9.32 -54.03
CA LYS A 1144 31.54 -9.99 -54.06
C LYS A 1144 31.44 -11.53 -54.06
N GLN A 1145 30.63 -12.08 -53.14
CA GLN A 1145 29.21 -12.38 -53.41
C GLN A 1145 28.43 -12.82 -52.15
N ASN A 1146 27.35 -12.08 -51.87
CA ASN A 1146 26.21 -12.46 -51.04
C ASN A 1146 25.19 -13.21 -51.92
N GLN A 1147 24.64 -14.32 -51.44
CA GLN A 1147 23.28 -14.81 -51.73
C GLN A 1147 23.08 -16.14 -51.00
N LEU A 1148 22.27 -16.17 -49.93
CA LEU A 1148 21.56 -17.37 -49.41
C LEU A 1148 20.71 -17.09 -48.14
N ALA A 1149 20.17 -15.87 -47.98
CA ALA A 1149 19.33 -15.53 -46.82
C ALA A 1149 17.89 -15.05 -47.15
N GLU A 1150 17.51 -14.98 -48.43
CA GLU A 1150 16.16 -14.55 -48.84
C GLU A 1150 15.20 -15.70 -49.21
N ASP A 1151 15.69 -16.93 -49.35
CA ASP A 1151 14.89 -18.05 -49.90
C ASP A 1151 14.01 -18.80 -48.88
N PHE A 1152 14.05 -18.40 -47.60
CA PHE A 1152 13.26 -19.07 -46.54
C PHE A 1152 11.95 -18.35 -46.21
N MET A 1153 11.79 -17.07 -46.56
CA MET A 1153 10.60 -16.28 -46.25
C MET A 1153 9.50 -16.34 -47.32
N GLU A 1154 9.82 -16.72 -48.56
CA GLU A 1154 8.82 -16.84 -49.63
C GLU A 1154 8.04 -18.17 -49.61
N LYS A 1155 8.62 -19.23 -49.05
CA LYS A 1155 7.97 -20.56 -48.95
C LYS A 1155 6.92 -20.66 -47.84
N TYR A 1156 6.96 -19.76 -46.84
CA TYR A 1156 6.00 -19.78 -45.73
C TYR A 1156 4.72 -18.96 -46.02
N MET A 1157 4.78 -17.99 -46.95
CA MET A 1157 3.64 -17.11 -47.26
C MET A 1157 2.67 -17.66 -48.33
N ARG A 1158 2.94 -18.82 -48.95
CA ARG A 1158 2.09 -19.40 -50.01
C ARG A 1158 1.08 -20.46 -49.57
N ASN A 1159 1.01 -20.83 -48.29
CA ASN A 1159 0.09 -21.88 -47.81
C ASN A 1159 -1.12 -21.37 -46.98
N LYS A 1160 -1.52 -20.11 -47.15
CA LYS A 1160 -2.74 -19.55 -46.51
C LYS A 1160 -3.76 -18.91 -47.47
N SER A 1161 -3.67 -19.24 -48.75
CA SER A 1161 -4.71 -18.91 -49.73
C SER A 1161 -4.93 -20.10 -50.65
N LYS A 1162 -5.79 -21.02 -50.20
CA LYS A 1162 -6.69 -21.87 -50.99
C LYS A 1162 -7.77 -22.41 -50.06
#